data_AF-A0A158Q413-F1
#
_entry.id   AF-A0A158Q413-F1
#
_cell.length_a   1.000
_cell.length_b   1.000
_cell.length_c   1.000
_cell.angle_alpha   90.00
_cell.angle_beta   90.00
_cell.angle_gamma   90.00
#
_symmetry.space_group_name_H-M   'P 1'
#
loop_
_entity.id
_entity.type
_entity.pdbx_description
1 polymer ?
#
loop_
_entity_poly.entity_id
_entity_poly.type
_entity_poly.pdbx_seq_one_letter_code
_entity_poly.pdbx_strand_id
1 'polypeptide(L)'
;YESVSGERIQIDIGSYQKDKSDNNSANSTKSFKSRLTFYPFAYALHNSELCDHCWRCTGCSCGMFCDEKCQSLGWKDHRIECRALKKSCGIPDIETRLLGRIIIRYEAIKLGKDKKDQNFYVDRTSQRSIMEICAHTDQMRKDYTAMKKFNRIFNKVIDFYGARNIPDEDEVFELHCRNFINRHAISDEAFLREIGKGLYLDLCAYNHSCRPNSIYTCKGFVATLRSLDLSTNLLDRSSTFYTYIDLLNTTQERRRLLKDTWYFNCECSRCTDENEGLLSSMLCPNCEKPKPLQIFGKVPYKDQITLIITCPECHEQVPREKIIEAVETMRFINGIIENNEIEQIASNQRLSFLTELRNRSGKVLPNINIYYCKIIQFMIPLVNPSNYKLLLELHLDSEACIRFCYPANHPTLALHLRNIAIFYLRNGSPHRAKHYFECAREILHFTLDVNHSMSIANQVLLNEAIESSLQGILQSRNCNIGDTKVCDVQLVPEGTKDIENISNLSFIRMFISDKLSFPDESREFGFGFEDLTDIGPIGEGAYGHVNKMRHNGTGRLMAVKKVRIISGKCDDGETNRSLQRLRLEIDAINRASDCPQIVRFYGLTFHEGDCLVCMELMDISLEKLYHTVHNLFGVFDERILGHVAVSVLKALNHLKNEIQIIHRDVKPSNILLDLKGAIKLCDFGISGYLVNSVAQTREAGCRPYMAPERLLTSAAYDIRSDVWSLGITLEEVALGRFPYPRFNENELFVQLEQVVYGDAPIMGPSDTYSIMTVKFINSCLIKETDLRPNYKKLMDTEFFKFYDNLEGTSVYVASYVQTALTQLQLNVDSLSDCFADHIV
;
A
#
# COMPACT_ATOMS: atom_id res chain seq x y z
N TYR A 1 -11.61 -21.32 0.88
CA TYR A 1 -11.47 -19.96 0.31
C TYR A 1 -11.34 -20.18 -1.20
N GLU A 2 -12.35 -20.68 -1.91
CA GLU A 2 -13.63 -20.06 -2.28
C GLU A 2 -14.75 -21.12 -2.26
N SER A 3 -15.68 -21.00 -1.30
CA SER A 3 -16.98 -21.69 -1.28
C SER A 3 -17.79 -21.22 -0.07
N VAL A 4 -18.10 -19.92 -0.03
CA VAL A 4 -19.42 -19.49 0.47
C VAL A 4 -20.12 -18.96 -0.76
N SER A 5 -20.78 -19.89 -1.43
CA SER A 5 -21.71 -19.64 -2.51
C SER A 5 -22.81 -18.69 -2.03
N GLY A 6 -22.92 -17.52 -2.67
CA GLY A 6 -24.22 -16.97 -3.03
C GLY A 6 -25.12 -16.36 -1.95
N GLU A 7 -24.62 -16.00 -0.77
CA GLU A 7 -25.37 -15.10 0.10
C GLU A 7 -25.08 -13.65 -0.31
N ARG A 8 -26.08 -13.02 -0.93
CA ARG A 8 -26.11 -11.57 -1.20
C ARG A 8 -25.65 -10.84 0.05
N ILE A 9 -24.88 -9.76 -0.11
CA ILE A 9 -24.65 -8.77 0.95
C ILE A 9 -26.02 -8.18 1.30
N GLN A 10 -26.75 -8.86 2.17
CA GLN A 10 -28.03 -8.42 2.69
C GLN A 10 -27.66 -7.45 3.82
N ILE A 11 -27.45 -6.18 3.48
CA ILE A 11 -27.57 -5.12 4.48
C ILE A 11 -29.05 -5.16 4.88
N ASP A 12 -29.36 -5.94 5.91
CA ASP A 12 -30.69 -6.07 6.46
C ASP A 12 -31.07 -4.74 7.11
N ILE A 13 -31.53 -3.76 6.31
CA ILE A 13 -32.17 -2.52 6.79
C ILE A 13 -33.64 -2.84 7.18
N GLY A 14 -33.90 -4.06 7.65
CA GLY A 14 -35.09 -4.78 7.27
C GLY A 14 -35.92 -5.46 8.36
N SER A 15 -35.48 -5.66 9.61
CA SER A 15 -36.41 -6.13 10.67
C SER A 15 -35.90 -6.06 12.13
N TYR A 16 -35.41 -4.92 12.61
CA TYR A 16 -35.46 -4.71 14.07
C TYR A 16 -36.89 -4.30 14.47
N GLN A 17 -37.76 -5.28 14.66
CA GLN A 17 -38.81 -5.11 15.65
C GLN A 17 -38.09 -4.84 16.97
N LYS A 18 -38.47 -3.77 17.69
CA LYS A 18 -38.16 -3.68 19.12
C LYS A 18 -38.50 -5.03 19.71
N ASP A 19 -37.50 -5.79 20.15
CA ASP A 19 -37.70 -6.82 21.15
C ASP A 19 -38.28 -6.10 22.37
N LYS A 20 -39.61 -6.00 22.40
CA LYS A 20 -40.39 -5.56 23.55
C LYS A 20 -40.38 -6.65 24.64
N SER A 21 -39.63 -7.73 24.44
CA SER A 21 -39.48 -8.86 25.35
C SER A 21 -38.54 -8.60 26.54
N ASP A 22 -37.66 -7.59 26.50
CA ASP A 22 -36.72 -7.34 27.62
C ASP A 22 -37.15 -6.23 28.61
N ASN A 23 -38.37 -5.69 28.49
CA ASN A 23 -38.88 -4.65 29.39
C ASN A 23 -39.93 -5.14 30.41
N ASN A 24 -40.11 -6.45 30.58
CA ASN A 24 -41.03 -7.05 31.56
C ASN A 24 -40.35 -8.12 32.44
N SER A 25 -39.34 -7.73 33.22
CA SER A 25 -38.85 -8.52 34.36
C SER A 25 -38.41 -7.61 35.51
N ALA A 26 -39.36 -6.81 36.01
CA ALA A 26 -39.26 -6.22 37.34
C ALA A 26 -39.47 -7.33 38.40
N ASN A 27 -38.48 -8.22 38.57
CA ASN A 27 -38.23 -9.09 39.73
C ASN A 27 -37.26 -10.23 39.37
N SER A 28 -35.96 -9.94 39.27
CA SER A 28 -34.87 -10.87 39.63
C SER A 28 -33.51 -10.16 39.52
N THR A 29 -32.66 -10.35 40.53
CA THR A 29 -31.20 -10.10 40.58
C THR A 29 -30.57 -9.28 39.45
N LYS A 30 -30.05 -8.08 39.75
CA LYS A 30 -29.24 -7.16 38.91
C LYS A 30 -28.48 -7.89 37.78
N SER A 31 -29.14 -8.15 36.67
CA SER A 31 -28.53 -8.66 35.45
C SER A 31 -27.97 -7.46 34.72
N PHE A 32 -26.65 -7.29 34.74
CA PHE A 32 -25.98 -6.24 33.99
C PHE A 32 -26.30 -6.45 32.50
N LYS A 33 -26.72 -5.37 31.80
CA LYS A 33 -26.96 -5.44 30.36
C LYS A 33 -25.68 -5.87 29.66
N SER A 34 -25.67 -7.07 29.07
CA SER A 34 -24.51 -7.61 28.34
C SER A 34 -24.25 -6.90 27.01
N ARG A 35 -25.21 -6.09 26.53
CA ARG A 35 -25.10 -5.33 25.28
C ARG A 35 -25.82 -3.98 25.34
N LEU A 36 -25.31 -2.98 24.62
CA LEU A 36 -25.94 -1.68 24.38
C LEU A 36 -25.91 -1.35 22.89
N THR A 37 -27.03 -0.90 22.32
CA THR A 37 -27.17 -0.63 20.89
C THR A 37 -27.20 0.87 20.61
N PHE A 38 -26.49 1.29 19.56
CA PHE A 38 -26.30 2.67 19.14
C PHE A 38 -26.61 2.82 17.65
N TYR A 39 -27.48 3.78 17.34
CA TYR A 39 -27.81 4.14 15.97
C TYR A 39 -26.98 5.34 15.54
N PRO A 40 -26.50 5.39 14.28
CA PRO A 40 -25.63 6.45 13.82
C PRO A 40 -26.41 7.75 13.67
N PHE A 41 -25.81 8.85 14.15
CA PHE A 41 -26.21 10.20 13.76
C PHE A 41 -26.06 10.37 12.25
N ALA A 42 -24.96 9.91 11.65
CA ALA A 42 -24.75 9.84 10.21
C ALA A 42 -23.83 8.67 9.86
N TYR A 43 -23.97 8.12 8.66
CA TYR A 43 -23.09 7.06 8.16
C TYR A 43 -22.90 7.16 6.64
N ALA A 44 -21.82 6.58 6.13
CA ALA A 44 -21.56 6.39 4.71
C ALA A 44 -20.80 5.07 4.49
N LEU A 45 -21.17 4.29 3.48
CA LEU A 45 -20.43 3.09 3.07
C LEU A 45 -19.26 3.45 2.15
N HIS A 46 -18.24 2.61 2.03
CA HIS A 46 -17.20 2.73 0.99
C HIS A 46 -17.82 2.71 -0.42
N ASN A 47 -17.16 3.31 -1.41
CA ASN A 47 -17.72 3.40 -2.77
C ASN A 47 -17.91 2.00 -3.39
N SER A 48 -16.94 1.11 -3.18
CA SER A 48 -16.98 -0.29 -3.65
C SER A 48 -18.18 -1.08 -3.12
N GLU A 49 -18.62 -0.79 -1.90
CA GLU A 49 -19.81 -1.43 -1.31
C GLU A 49 -21.12 -0.88 -1.89
N LEU A 50 -21.11 0.20 -2.70
CA LEU A 50 -22.33 0.73 -3.31
C LEU A 50 -22.79 -0.07 -4.53
N CYS A 51 -21.90 -0.84 -5.18
CA CYS A 51 -22.17 -1.45 -6.48
C CYS A 51 -23.02 -2.74 -6.45
N ASP A 52 -23.17 -3.39 -5.29
CA ASP A 52 -23.71 -4.76 -5.20
C ASP A 52 -25.17 -4.89 -4.73
N HIS A 53 -25.99 -3.83 -4.81
CA HIS A 53 -27.38 -3.89 -4.29
C HIS A 53 -28.46 -3.94 -5.39
N CYS A 54 -29.55 -4.66 -5.13
CA CYS A 54 -30.56 -5.00 -6.14
C CYS A 54 -31.44 -3.83 -6.61
N TRP A 55 -31.63 -2.78 -5.80
CA TRP A 55 -32.53 -1.66 -6.11
C TRP A 55 -31.78 -0.35 -6.35
N ARG A 56 -31.74 0.08 -7.60
CA ARG A 56 -31.15 1.35 -8.01
C ARG A 56 -32.16 2.50 -7.91
N CYS A 57 -31.75 3.63 -7.35
CA CYS A 57 -32.55 4.84 -7.29
C CYS A 57 -32.84 5.33 -8.72
N THR A 58 -34.10 5.30 -9.12
CA THR A 58 -34.56 5.80 -10.44
C THR A 58 -34.29 7.30 -10.65
N GLY A 59 -34.00 8.03 -9.58
CA GLY A 59 -33.49 9.38 -9.65
C GLY A 59 -32.09 9.41 -10.23
N CYS A 60 -31.08 9.17 -9.40
CA CYS A 60 -29.68 9.41 -9.78
C CYS A 60 -28.98 8.23 -10.46
N SER A 61 -29.59 7.05 -10.47
CA SER A 61 -28.99 5.79 -10.90
C SER A 61 -27.75 5.33 -10.10
N CYS A 62 -27.29 6.09 -9.10
CA CYS A 62 -26.14 5.75 -8.26
C CYS A 62 -26.53 5.24 -6.87
N GLY A 63 -27.68 5.66 -6.33
CA GLY A 63 -28.17 5.20 -5.03
C GLY A 63 -28.60 3.74 -5.14
N MET A 64 -28.08 2.87 -4.29
CA MET A 64 -28.30 1.43 -4.37
C MET A 64 -28.84 0.96 -3.01
N PHE A 65 -29.92 0.18 -3.04
CA PHE A 65 -30.70 -0.28 -1.89
C PHE A 65 -30.98 -1.77 -2.02
N CYS A 66 -31.13 -2.48 -0.91
CA CYS A 66 -31.42 -3.91 -0.94
C CYS A 66 -32.85 -4.22 -1.40
N ASP A 67 -33.81 -3.38 -0.98
CA ASP A 67 -35.25 -3.47 -1.22
C ASP A 67 -35.92 -2.09 -1.06
N GLU A 68 -37.24 -2.03 -1.22
CA GLU A 68 -38.03 -0.79 -1.10
C GLU A 68 -38.00 -0.21 0.33
N LYS A 69 -37.90 -1.06 1.36
CA LYS A 69 -37.81 -0.62 2.76
C LYS A 69 -36.47 0.05 3.04
N CYS A 70 -35.38 -0.58 2.61
CA CYS A 70 -34.02 -0.04 2.51
C CYS A 70 -34.03 1.34 1.83
N GLN A 71 -34.70 1.46 0.68
CA GLN A 71 -34.84 2.73 -0.03
C GLN A 71 -35.59 3.76 0.79
N SER A 72 -36.74 3.41 1.39
CA SER A 72 -37.55 4.35 2.18
C SER A 72 -36.80 4.92 3.39
N LEU A 73 -36.03 4.07 4.09
CA LEU A 73 -35.24 4.44 5.26
C LEU A 73 -34.02 5.27 4.86
N GLY A 74 -33.31 4.85 3.81
CA GLY A 74 -32.14 5.55 3.27
C GLY A 74 -32.47 6.82 2.50
N TRP A 75 -33.73 7.02 2.07
CA TRP A 75 -34.14 8.16 1.25
C TRP A 75 -33.87 9.50 1.93
N LYS A 76 -33.98 9.58 3.26
CA LYS A 76 -33.72 10.84 3.99
C LYS A 76 -32.29 11.35 3.78
N ASP A 77 -31.33 10.43 3.77
CA ASP A 77 -29.91 10.72 3.61
C ASP A 77 -29.58 10.88 2.13
N HIS A 78 -30.15 10.00 1.30
CA HIS A 78 -29.91 9.98 -0.14
C HIS A 78 -30.58 11.15 -0.88
N ARG A 79 -31.71 11.72 -0.42
CA ARG A 79 -32.51 12.70 -1.17
C ARG A 79 -31.70 13.91 -1.64
N ILE A 80 -30.78 14.41 -0.81
CA ILE A 80 -29.97 15.58 -1.15
C ILE A 80 -28.83 15.19 -2.09
N GLU A 81 -28.19 14.04 -1.82
CA GLU A 81 -27.16 13.47 -2.69
C GLU A 81 -27.71 13.08 -4.07
N CYS A 82 -28.95 12.61 -4.15
CA CYS A 82 -29.59 12.17 -5.39
C CYS A 82 -29.58 13.29 -6.46
N ARG A 83 -29.81 14.54 -6.06
CA ARG A 83 -29.72 15.68 -7.00
C ARG A 83 -28.29 16.00 -7.41
N ALA A 84 -27.33 15.83 -6.51
CA ALA A 84 -25.92 16.06 -6.78
C ALA A 84 -25.34 14.98 -7.70
N LEU A 85 -25.64 13.72 -7.41
CA LEU A 85 -25.24 12.54 -8.19
C LEU A 85 -25.77 12.58 -9.62
N LYS A 86 -26.96 13.14 -9.86
CA LYS A 86 -27.48 13.39 -11.22
C LYS A 86 -26.61 14.33 -12.04
N LYS A 87 -25.86 15.22 -11.39
CA LYS A 87 -25.08 16.29 -12.03
C LYS A 87 -23.58 16.01 -12.05
N SER A 88 -23.09 15.13 -11.18
CA SER A 88 -21.66 14.83 -11.04
C SER A 88 -21.24 13.65 -11.92
N CYS A 89 -20.00 13.69 -12.44
CA CYS A 89 -19.39 12.56 -13.17
C CYS A 89 -18.88 11.43 -12.25
N GLY A 90 -19.36 11.32 -11.00
CA GLY A 90 -18.91 10.29 -10.07
C GLY A 90 -19.40 10.48 -8.64
N ILE A 91 -19.18 9.45 -7.82
CA ILE A 91 -19.51 9.42 -6.39
C ILE A 91 -18.32 9.97 -5.58
N PRO A 92 -18.50 11.02 -4.75
CA PRO A 92 -17.43 11.52 -3.89
C PRO A 92 -16.93 10.46 -2.91
N ASP A 93 -15.69 10.63 -2.43
CA ASP A 93 -15.13 9.76 -1.40
C ASP A 93 -15.95 9.75 -0.11
N ILE A 94 -15.77 8.69 0.68
CA ILE A 94 -16.53 8.45 1.92
C ILE A 94 -16.40 9.60 2.93
N GLU A 95 -15.24 10.28 3.00
CA GLU A 95 -15.03 11.40 3.92
C GLU A 95 -15.88 12.60 3.54
N THR A 96 -15.95 12.91 2.24
CA THR A 96 -16.80 13.96 1.68
C THR A 96 -18.27 13.67 1.92
N ARG A 97 -18.72 12.44 1.63
CA ARG A 97 -20.14 12.05 1.80
C ARG A 97 -20.56 12.06 3.27
N LEU A 98 -19.74 11.51 4.17
CA LEU A 98 -20.06 11.48 5.59
C LEU A 98 -20.15 12.89 6.18
N LEU A 99 -19.18 13.77 5.88
CA LEU A 99 -19.19 15.14 6.36
C LEU A 99 -20.41 15.92 5.83
N GLY A 100 -20.75 15.78 4.55
CA GLY A 100 -21.94 16.41 3.98
C GLY A 100 -23.23 15.96 4.64
N ARG A 101 -23.39 14.65 4.89
CA ARG A 101 -24.54 14.11 5.64
C ARG A 101 -24.63 14.67 7.06
N ILE A 102 -23.49 14.85 7.73
CA ILE A 102 -23.42 15.47 9.07
C ILE A 102 -23.88 16.93 9.02
N ILE A 103 -23.32 17.73 8.10
CA ILE A 103 -23.66 19.16 7.94
C ILE A 103 -25.15 19.34 7.69
N ILE A 104 -25.69 18.60 6.72
CA ILE A 104 -27.11 18.66 6.35
C ILE A 104 -28.02 18.34 7.54
N ARG A 105 -27.65 17.31 8.31
CA ARG A 105 -28.43 16.88 9.46
C ARG A 105 -28.34 17.88 10.60
N TYR A 106 -27.16 18.41 10.86
CA TYR A 106 -26.93 19.46 11.84
C TYR A 106 -27.77 20.71 11.51
N GLU A 107 -27.72 21.19 10.26
CA GLU A 107 -28.52 22.31 9.80
C GLU A 107 -30.03 22.05 9.91
N ALA A 108 -30.48 20.84 9.63
CA ALA A 108 -31.88 20.46 9.82
C ALA A 108 -32.33 20.58 11.28
N ILE A 109 -31.49 20.16 12.23
CA ILE A 109 -31.76 20.28 13.68
C ILE A 109 -31.70 21.74 14.12
N LYS A 110 -30.69 22.49 13.70
CA LYS A 110 -30.52 23.91 14.01
C LYS A 110 -31.73 24.75 13.56
N LEU A 111 -32.30 24.42 12.41
CA LEU A 111 -33.53 25.04 11.88
C LEU A 111 -34.83 24.46 12.46
N GLY A 112 -34.76 23.53 13.41
CA GLY A 112 -35.92 22.89 14.06
C GLY A 112 -36.76 22.02 13.12
N LYS A 113 -36.20 21.55 12.00
CA LYS A 113 -36.89 20.64 11.06
C LYS A 113 -37.06 19.24 11.64
N ASP A 114 -36.17 18.84 12.53
CA ASP A 114 -36.24 17.61 13.31
C ASP A 114 -37.52 17.52 14.15
N LYS A 115 -37.94 18.65 14.77
CA LYS A 115 -39.17 18.74 15.57
C LYS A 115 -40.45 18.60 14.73
N LYS A 116 -40.36 18.82 13.42
CA LYS A 116 -41.50 18.76 12.48
C LYS A 116 -41.63 17.39 11.81
N ASP A 117 -40.56 16.61 11.78
CA ASP A 117 -40.53 15.27 11.19
C ASP A 117 -40.54 14.23 12.32
N GLN A 118 -41.71 13.65 12.59
CA GLN A 118 -41.86 12.58 13.61
C GLN A 118 -40.91 11.40 13.37
N ASN A 119 -40.46 11.22 12.13
CA ASN A 119 -39.55 10.16 11.74
C ASN A 119 -38.08 10.59 11.79
N PHE A 120 -37.73 11.82 12.21
CA PHE A 120 -36.36 12.34 12.17
C PHE A 120 -35.41 11.52 13.06
N TYR A 121 -35.91 11.17 14.25
CA TYR A 121 -35.20 10.38 15.25
C TYR A 121 -35.64 8.91 15.27
N VAL A 122 -36.35 8.41 14.25
CA VAL A 122 -36.70 6.98 14.20
C VAL A 122 -35.42 6.16 14.29
N ASP A 123 -35.40 5.32 15.32
CA ASP A 123 -34.28 4.52 15.84
C ASP A 123 -33.06 5.30 16.35
N ARG A 124 -32.91 6.59 16.03
CA ARG A 124 -31.88 7.46 16.62
C ARG A 124 -32.27 7.90 18.02
N THR A 125 -31.89 7.10 19.00
CA THR A 125 -32.26 7.30 20.42
C THR A 125 -31.44 8.35 21.15
N SER A 126 -30.32 8.82 20.57
CA SER A 126 -29.41 9.72 21.27
C SER A 126 -30.02 11.08 21.57
N GLN A 127 -29.92 11.50 22.83
CA GLN A 127 -30.30 12.85 23.28
C GLN A 127 -29.11 13.82 23.28
N ARG A 128 -27.91 13.34 22.95
CA ARG A 128 -26.67 14.13 22.94
C ARG A 128 -26.61 14.97 21.66
N SER A 129 -26.21 16.23 21.77
CA SER A 129 -25.94 17.10 20.62
C SER A 129 -24.59 16.76 19.99
N ILE A 130 -24.46 16.91 18.67
CA ILE A 130 -23.16 16.78 18.00
C ILE A 130 -22.13 17.79 18.52
N MET A 131 -22.58 18.96 19.00
CA MET A 131 -21.67 19.97 19.56
C MET A 131 -21.13 19.60 20.95
N GLU A 132 -21.64 18.53 21.57
CA GLU A 132 -21.19 18.06 22.89
C GLU A 132 -20.09 16.97 22.83
N ILE A 133 -19.79 16.41 21.64
CA ILE A 133 -18.74 15.39 21.52
C ILE A 133 -17.34 16.03 21.51
N CYS A 134 -16.24 15.26 21.54
CA CYS A 134 -14.91 15.87 21.51
C CYS A 134 -14.59 16.48 20.12
N ALA A 135 -13.79 17.54 20.04
CA ALA A 135 -13.41 18.15 18.75
C ALA A 135 -11.89 18.36 18.55
N HIS A 136 -11.13 18.65 19.63
CA HIS A 136 -9.71 19.03 19.53
C HIS A 136 -9.45 20.15 18.49
N THR A 137 -10.39 21.08 18.34
CA THR A 137 -10.39 22.11 17.29
C THR A 137 -9.10 22.94 17.29
N ASP A 138 -8.61 23.35 18.46
CA ASP A 138 -7.40 24.17 18.59
C ASP A 138 -6.13 23.41 18.17
N GLN A 139 -6.03 22.12 18.51
CA GLN A 139 -4.92 21.26 18.08
C GLN A 139 -4.97 21.03 16.57
N MET A 140 -6.14 20.67 16.03
CA MET A 140 -6.31 20.41 14.60
C MET A 140 -6.07 21.67 13.75
N ARG A 141 -6.47 22.86 14.23
CA ARG A 141 -6.23 24.12 13.51
C ARG A 141 -4.74 24.47 13.40
N LYS A 142 -3.92 24.02 14.35
CA LYS A 142 -2.45 24.19 14.34
C LYS A 142 -1.73 23.07 13.56
N ASP A 143 -2.41 21.96 13.29
CA ASP A 143 -1.88 20.85 12.52
C ASP A 143 -2.03 21.11 11.01
N TYR A 144 -0.91 21.45 10.37
CA TYR A 144 -0.86 21.75 8.94
C TYR A 144 -1.38 20.60 8.06
N THR A 145 -1.12 19.36 8.43
CA THR A 145 -1.54 18.18 7.66
C THR A 145 -3.05 17.98 7.78
N ALA A 146 -3.59 18.13 8.99
CA ALA A 146 -5.03 18.07 9.24
C ALA A 146 -5.78 19.19 8.50
N MET A 147 -5.29 20.44 8.58
CA MET A 147 -5.88 21.58 7.87
C MET A 147 -5.86 21.41 6.34
N LYS A 148 -4.74 20.95 5.78
CA LYS A 148 -4.66 20.67 4.34
C LYS A 148 -5.67 19.60 3.91
N LYS A 149 -5.87 18.57 4.73
CA LYS A 149 -6.88 17.53 4.49
C LYS A 149 -8.30 18.08 4.59
N PHE A 150 -8.60 18.90 5.61
CA PHE A 150 -9.89 19.56 5.77
C PHE A 150 -10.23 20.43 4.55
N ASN A 151 -9.35 21.34 4.14
CA ASN A 151 -9.60 22.24 3.00
C ASN A 151 -9.96 21.48 1.72
N ARG A 152 -9.27 20.35 1.47
CA ARG A 152 -9.58 19.47 0.33
C ARG A 152 -10.97 18.86 0.44
N ILE A 153 -11.36 18.37 1.62
CA ILE A 153 -12.68 17.76 1.84
C ILE A 153 -13.77 18.84 1.76
N PHE A 154 -13.55 20.00 2.38
CA PHE A 154 -14.49 21.13 2.39
C PHE A 154 -14.83 21.58 0.98
N ASN A 155 -13.84 21.80 0.13
CA ASN A 155 -14.06 22.17 -1.28
C ASN A 155 -14.90 21.12 -2.02
N LYS A 156 -14.62 19.82 -1.84
CA LYS A 156 -15.44 18.75 -2.44
C LYS A 156 -16.87 18.71 -1.90
N VAL A 157 -17.06 19.01 -0.62
CA VAL A 157 -18.40 19.10 -0.01
C VAL A 157 -19.18 20.26 -0.64
N ILE A 158 -18.55 21.43 -0.80
CA ILE A 158 -19.13 22.60 -1.48
C ILE A 158 -19.51 22.27 -2.92
N ASP A 159 -18.60 21.65 -3.68
CA ASP A 159 -18.82 21.29 -5.08
C ASP A 159 -19.98 20.30 -5.25
N PHE A 160 -20.09 19.31 -4.35
CA PHE A 160 -21.09 18.25 -4.47
C PHE A 160 -22.45 18.62 -3.87
N TYR A 161 -22.51 19.14 -2.63
CA TYR A 161 -23.78 19.46 -1.95
C TYR A 161 -24.29 20.88 -2.24
N GLY A 162 -23.43 21.75 -2.79
CA GLY A 162 -23.72 23.12 -3.17
C GLY A 162 -23.60 24.11 -2.01
N ALA A 163 -22.85 25.20 -2.23
CA ALA A 163 -22.53 26.22 -1.22
C ALA A 163 -23.75 26.79 -0.47
N ARG A 164 -24.90 26.93 -1.13
CA ARG A 164 -26.11 27.53 -0.51
C ARG A 164 -26.70 26.71 0.64
N ASN A 165 -26.36 25.43 0.75
CA ASN A 165 -26.89 24.53 1.78
C ASN A 165 -25.89 24.24 2.90
N ILE A 166 -24.73 24.91 2.88
CA ILE A 166 -23.60 24.63 3.77
C ILE A 166 -23.39 25.86 4.66
N PRO A 167 -23.16 25.69 5.98
CA PRO A 167 -22.79 26.76 6.89
C PRO A 167 -21.47 27.45 6.51
N ASP A 168 -21.07 28.45 7.29
CA ASP A 168 -19.75 29.06 7.13
C ASP A 168 -18.62 28.04 7.37
N GLU A 169 -17.44 28.35 6.83
CA GLU A 169 -16.28 27.45 6.84
C GLU A 169 -15.82 27.09 8.26
N ASP A 170 -15.90 28.02 9.21
CA ASP A 170 -15.47 27.78 10.60
C ASP A 170 -16.43 26.82 11.32
N GLU A 171 -17.75 26.97 11.11
CA GLU A 171 -18.75 26.03 11.63
C GLU A 171 -18.59 24.64 10.99
N VAL A 172 -18.31 24.57 9.69
CA VAL A 172 -18.03 23.30 9.01
C VAL A 172 -16.71 22.68 9.46
N PHE A 173 -15.69 23.49 9.75
CA PHE A 173 -14.44 23.03 10.33
C PHE A 173 -14.67 22.39 11.70
N GLU A 174 -15.48 23.02 12.55
CA GLU A 174 -15.82 22.44 13.86
C GLU A 174 -16.55 21.09 13.72
N LEU A 175 -17.52 20.99 12.81
CA LEU A 175 -18.19 19.71 12.50
C LEU A 175 -17.22 18.68 11.93
N HIS A 176 -16.26 19.09 11.10
CA HIS A 176 -15.21 18.22 10.58
C HIS A 176 -14.32 17.67 11.69
N CYS A 177 -13.85 18.52 12.59
CA CYS A 177 -13.05 18.13 13.76
C CYS A 177 -13.78 17.08 14.60
N ARG A 178 -15.06 17.34 14.91
CA ARG A 178 -15.94 16.41 15.66
C ARG A 178 -16.12 15.08 14.94
N ASN A 179 -16.39 15.10 13.64
CA ASN A 179 -16.44 13.88 12.82
C ASN A 179 -15.09 13.14 12.80
N PHE A 180 -13.99 13.87 12.66
CA PHE A 180 -12.67 13.27 12.46
C PHE A 180 -12.20 12.48 13.67
N ILE A 181 -12.39 13.05 14.85
CA ILE A 181 -12.00 12.45 16.14
C ILE A 181 -12.94 11.29 16.54
N ASN A 182 -14.23 11.37 16.20
CA ASN A 182 -15.26 10.50 16.81
C ASN A 182 -15.94 9.51 15.86
N ARG A 183 -15.62 9.48 14.57
CA ARG A 183 -16.18 8.50 13.62
C ARG A 183 -15.67 7.08 13.94
N HIS A 184 -16.55 6.10 13.79
CA HIS A 184 -16.30 4.68 13.96
C HIS A 184 -16.28 3.97 12.60
N ALA A 185 -15.51 2.89 12.51
CA ALA A 185 -15.57 1.96 11.39
C ALA A 185 -16.84 1.12 11.49
N ILE A 186 -17.52 0.92 10.37
CA ILE A 186 -18.64 -0.02 10.24
C ILE A 186 -18.07 -1.30 9.66
N SER A 187 -18.13 -2.39 10.42
CA SER A 187 -17.70 -3.70 9.94
C SER A 187 -18.80 -4.39 9.14
N ASP A 188 -18.41 -5.33 8.28
CA ASP A 188 -19.34 -6.33 7.77
C ASP A 188 -19.87 -7.25 8.88
N GLU A 189 -20.86 -8.08 8.54
CA GLU A 189 -21.47 -9.04 9.47
C GLU A 189 -20.46 -10.08 9.99
N ALA A 190 -19.45 -10.42 9.20
CA ALA A 190 -18.40 -11.35 9.61
C ALA A 190 -17.37 -10.72 10.57
N PHE A 191 -17.44 -9.40 10.82
CA PHE A 191 -16.46 -8.66 11.61
C PHE A 191 -15.03 -8.73 11.01
N LEU A 192 -14.91 -8.84 9.69
CA LEU A 192 -13.63 -9.04 8.98
C LEU A 192 -13.13 -7.80 8.25
N ARG A 193 -14.04 -6.97 7.73
CA ARG A 193 -13.66 -5.78 6.92
C ARG A 193 -14.48 -4.55 7.29
N GLU A 194 -13.85 -3.37 7.19
CA GLU A 194 -14.55 -2.09 7.24
C GLU A 194 -15.30 -1.88 5.91
N ILE A 195 -16.63 -1.76 6.00
CA ILE A 195 -17.53 -1.48 4.86
C ILE A 195 -18.00 -0.02 4.83
N GLY A 196 -17.74 0.75 5.89
CA GLY A 196 -18.15 2.15 5.96
C GLY A 196 -17.70 2.86 7.23
N LYS A 197 -18.18 4.09 7.40
CA LYS A 197 -17.92 4.94 8.57
C LYS A 197 -19.22 5.51 9.11
N GLY A 198 -19.35 5.55 10.43
CA GLY A 198 -20.51 6.08 11.13
C GLY A 198 -20.14 6.98 12.31
N LEU A 199 -20.96 7.98 12.59
CA LEU A 199 -20.83 8.85 13.77
C LEU A 199 -21.94 8.49 14.77
N TYR A 200 -21.60 7.99 15.95
CA TYR A 200 -22.54 7.46 16.94
C TYR A 200 -22.45 8.24 18.26
N LEU A 201 -23.23 9.30 18.43
CA LEU A 201 -23.00 10.33 19.47
C LEU A 201 -22.85 9.78 20.90
N ASP A 202 -23.65 8.79 21.29
CA ASP A 202 -23.56 8.16 22.63
C ASP A 202 -22.44 7.13 22.74
N LEU A 203 -22.05 6.47 21.64
CA LEU A 203 -20.89 5.56 21.63
C LEU A 203 -19.58 6.34 21.72
N CYS A 204 -19.54 7.57 21.19
CA CYS A 204 -18.42 8.50 21.37
C CYS A 204 -18.15 8.88 22.85
N ALA A 205 -19.04 8.52 23.79
CA ALA A 205 -18.86 8.76 25.21
C ALA A 205 -17.84 7.84 25.89
N TYR A 206 -17.47 6.72 25.24
CA TYR A 206 -16.64 5.68 25.84
C TYR A 206 -15.18 5.86 25.44
N ASN A 207 -14.30 5.75 26.43
CA ASN A 207 -12.88 6.05 26.27
C ASN A 207 -12.06 4.87 25.74
N HIS A 208 -10.86 5.20 25.28
CA HIS A 208 -9.88 4.23 24.82
C HIS A 208 -9.23 3.46 25.97
N SER A 209 -8.94 2.18 25.76
CA SER A 209 -7.90 1.43 26.47
C SER A 209 -7.21 0.46 25.52
N CYS A 210 -5.88 0.30 25.62
CA CYS A 210 -5.16 -0.78 24.94
C CYS A 210 -5.40 -2.16 25.59
N ARG A 211 -6.07 -2.18 26.75
CA ARG A 211 -6.62 -3.37 27.42
C ARG A 211 -8.14 -3.19 27.54
N PRO A 212 -8.89 -3.28 26.44
CA PRO A 212 -10.32 -3.00 26.47
C PRO A 212 -11.05 -4.09 27.24
N ASN A 213 -12.11 -3.71 27.95
CA ASN A 213 -13.06 -4.60 28.61
C ASN A 213 -14.42 -4.65 27.90
N SER A 214 -14.53 -3.93 26.78
CA SER A 214 -15.69 -3.96 25.89
C SER A 214 -15.25 -3.84 24.43
N ILE A 215 -16.15 -4.22 23.53
CA ILE A 215 -15.97 -4.09 22.08
C ILE A 215 -17.29 -3.67 21.45
N TYR A 216 -17.26 -2.87 20.38
CA TYR A 216 -18.44 -2.65 19.57
C TYR A 216 -18.37 -3.47 18.28
N THR A 217 -19.50 -4.04 17.88
CA THR A 217 -19.67 -4.77 16.62
C THR A 217 -20.79 -4.13 15.81
N CYS A 218 -20.77 -4.23 14.49
CA CYS A 218 -21.82 -3.67 13.65
C CYS A 218 -22.76 -4.77 13.13
N LYS A 219 -24.08 -4.52 13.19
CA LYS A 219 -25.07 -5.27 12.42
C LYS A 219 -25.68 -4.29 11.41
N GLY A 220 -25.24 -4.38 10.16
CA GLY A 220 -25.41 -3.29 9.20
C GLY A 220 -24.72 -2.02 9.71
N PHE A 221 -25.43 -0.89 9.74
CA PHE A 221 -24.90 0.36 10.32
C PHE A 221 -25.20 0.55 11.81
N VAL A 222 -25.81 -0.44 12.49
CA VAL A 222 -26.14 -0.33 13.92
C VAL A 222 -24.99 -0.89 14.75
N ALA A 223 -24.40 -0.06 15.61
CA ALA A 223 -23.31 -0.48 16.49
C ALA A 223 -23.86 -1.08 17.79
N THR A 224 -23.29 -2.19 18.23
CA THR A 224 -23.65 -2.85 19.50
C THR A 224 -22.40 -3.01 20.35
N LEU A 225 -22.32 -2.31 21.47
CA LEU A 225 -21.27 -2.45 22.48
C LEU A 225 -21.56 -3.69 23.33
N ARG A 226 -20.55 -4.52 23.52
CA ARG A 226 -20.60 -5.82 24.20
C ARG A 226 -19.46 -5.89 25.22
N SER A 227 -19.69 -6.54 26.36
CA SER A 227 -18.65 -6.77 27.36
C SER A 227 -17.67 -7.85 26.89
N LEU A 228 -16.38 -7.70 27.22
CA LEU A 228 -15.35 -8.73 27.04
C LEU A 228 -15.09 -9.52 28.34
N ASP A 229 -15.67 -9.10 29.46
CA ASP A 229 -15.67 -9.84 30.72
C ASP A 229 -17.00 -9.68 31.47
N LEU A 230 -17.30 -10.61 32.37
CA LEU A 230 -18.56 -10.64 33.13
C LEU A 230 -18.68 -9.50 34.15
N SER A 231 -17.58 -8.84 34.52
CA SER A 231 -17.57 -7.79 35.54
C SER A 231 -17.87 -6.40 34.98
N THR A 232 -17.82 -6.24 33.66
CA THR A 232 -17.98 -4.95 32.99
C THR A 232 -19.43 -4.48 33.01
N ASN A 233 -19.68 -3.34 33.67
CA ASN A 233 -20.95 -2.64 33.60
C ASN A 233 -20.95 -1.64 32.43
N LEU A 234 -21.51 -2.03 31.28
CA LEU A 234 -21.53 -1.20 30.06
C LEU A 234 -22.21 0.17 30.22
N LEU A 235 -23.03 0.37 31.26
CA LEU A 235 -23.67 1.66 31.55
C LEU A 235 -22.71 2.63 32.27
N ASP A 236 -21.67 2.12 32.92
CA ASP A 236 -20.64 2.93 33.57
C ASP A 236 -19.54 3.30 32.55
N ARG A 237 -19.69 4.48 31.96
CA ARG A 237 -18.75 5.04 30.97
C ARG A 237 -17.37 5.34 31.54
N SER A 238 -17.22 5.43 32.86
CA SER A 238 -15.93 5.72 33.51
C SER A 238 -15.04 4.48 33.62
N SER A 239 -15.64 3.29 33.63
CA SER A 239 -14.95 2.00 33.74
C SER A 239 -15.07 1.13 32.49
N THR A 240 -15.89 1.52 31.50
CA THR A 240 -16.05 0.79 30.23
C THR A 240 -15.18 1.40 29.14
N PHE A 241 -14.27 0.60 28.59
CA PHE A 241 -13.30 0.99 27.58
C PHE A 241 -13.32 0.02 26.39
N TYR A 242 -13.27 0.57 25.18
CA TYR A 242 -12.98 -0.19 23.96
C TYR A 242 -11.68 0.36 23.32
N THR A 243 -11.10 -0.35 22.35
CA THR A 243 -9.87 0.12 21.67
C THR A 243 -10.19 0.95 20.42
N TYR A 244 -9.39 1.98 20.16
CA TYR A 244 -9.55 2.87 18.99
C TYR A 244 -8.62 2.46 17.85
N ILE A 245 -7.65 1.60 18.15
CA ILE A 245 -6.53 1.21 17.30
C ILE A 245 -6.40 -0.31 17.31
N ASP A 246 -5.67 -0.84 16.34
CA ASP A 246 -5.22 -2.23 16.37
C ASP A 246 -4.30 -2.48 17.58
N LEU A 247 -4.55 -3.58 18.28
CA LEU A 247 -3.84 -4.02 19.46
C LEU A 247 -2.51 -4.72 19.16
N LEU A 248 -2.27 -5.14 17.90
CA LEU A 248 -1.03 -5.77 17.44
C LEU A 248 0.06 -4.72 17.10
N ASN A 249 0.33 -3.83 18.06
CA ASN A 249 1.38 -2.81 17.99
C ASN A 249 2.13 -2.69 19.32
N THR A 250 3.40 -2.28 19.30
CA THR A 250 4.18 -1.98 20.52
C THR A 250 3.58 -0.82 21.30
N THR A 251 3.91 -0.67 22.58
CA THR A 251 3.47 0.49 23.39
C THR A 251 3.83 1.83 22.74
N GLN A 252 5.00 1.93 22.11
CA GLN A 252 5.44 3.15 21.44
C GLN A 252 4.60 3.44 20.19
N GLU A 253 4.38 2.43 19.33
CA GLU A 253 3.53 2.54 18.15
C GLU A 253 2.09 2.93 18.52
N ARG A 254 1.50 2.26 19.52
CA ARG A 254 0.14 2.57 20.00
C ARG A 254 0.01 4.01 20.49
N ARG A 255 0.97 4.49 21.30
CA ARG A 255 0.97 5.88 21.78
C ARG A 255 1.15 6.88 20.65
N ARG A 256 2.01 6.59 19.67
CA ARG A 256 2.18 7.43 18.47
C ARG A 256 0.88 7.54 17.70
N LEU A 257 0.22 6.42 17.37
CA LEU A 257 -1.06 6.39 16.66
C LEU A 257 -2.15 7.19 17.38
N LEU A 258 -2.26 7.03 18.71
CA LEU A 258 -3.23 7.76 19.53
C LEU A 258 -2.94 9.25 19.58
N LYS A 259 -1.67 9.64 19.70
CA LYS A 259 -1.25 11.05 19.71
C LYS A 259 -1.48 11.73 18.36
N ASP A 260 -1.14 11.05 17.26
CA ASP A 260 -1.20 11.62 15.91
C ASP A 260 -2.66 11.78 15.42
N THR A 261 -3.61 10.97 15.92
CA THR A 261 -5.01 11.01 15.47
C THR A 261 -5.98 11.58 16.52
N TRP A 262 -5.78 11.29 17.81
CA TRP A 262 -6.67 11.68 18.91
C TRP A 262 -6.00 12.62 19.93
N TYR A 263 -4.76 13.06 19.70
CA TYR A 263 -4.07 14.09 20.48
C TYR A 263 -3.91 13.77 21.99
N PHE A 264 -3.81 12.49 22.37
CA PHE A 264 -3.53 12.08 23.76
C PHE A 264 -2.52 10.94 23.86
N ASN A 265 -1.89 10.79 25.02
CA ASN A 265 -1.01 9.67 25.35
C ASN A 265 -1.75 8.67 26.24
N CYS A 266 -1.72 7.39 25.90
CA CYS A 266 -2.40 6.34 26.68
C CYS A 266 -1.57 5.87 27.88
N GLU A 267 -2.21 5.82 29.04
CA GLU A 267 -1.67 5.38 30.34
C GLU A 267 -2.45 4.19 30.91
N CYS A 268 -3.18 3.44 30.07
CA CYS A 268 -3.92 2.25 30.52
C CYS A 268 -2.97 1.17 31.06
N SER A 269 -3.54 0.21 31.80
CA SER A 269 -2.80 -0.88 32.45
C SER A 269 -1.88 -1.67 31.52
N ARG A 270 -2.20 -1.80 30.22
CA ARG A 270 -1.30 -2.41 29.24
C ARG A 270 -0.12 -1.52 28.86
N CYS A 271 -0.33 -0.21 28.66
CA CYS A 271 0.76 0.71 28.32
C CYS A 271 1.76 0.93 29.47
N THR A 272 1.41 0.52 30.69
CA THR A 272 2.25 0.56 31.88
C THR A 272 2.71 -0.83 32.34
N ASP A 273 2.33 -1.90 31.64
CA ASP A 273 2.70 -3.28 32.00
C ASP A 273 4.17 -3.53 31.67
N GLU A 274 4.96 -3.91 32.67
CA GLU A 274 6.39 -4.22 32.51
C GLU A 274 6.61 -5.44 31.59
N ASN A 275 5.62 -6.33 31.47
CA ASN A 275 5.71 -7.49 30.59
C ASN A 275 5.57 -7.15 29.10
N GLU A 276 5.12 -5.94 28.72
CA GLU A 276 5.06 -5.53 27.31
C GLU A 276 6.43 -5.55 26.64
N GLY A 277 7.52 -5.47 27.40
CA GLY A 277 8.89 -5.62 26.89
C GLY A 277 9.12 -6.94 26.16
N LEU A 278 8.31 -7.99 26.44
CA LEU A 278 8.34 -9.27 25.71
C LEU A 278 7.98 -9.13 24.22
N LEU A 279 7.10 -8.19 23.86
CA LEU A 279 6.71 -7.97 22.45
C LEU A 279 7.87 -7.40 21.61
N SER A 280 8.90 -6.86 22.26
CA SER A 280 10.14 -6.35 21.66
C SER A 280 11.38 -7.09 22.21
N SER A 281 11.22 -8.36 22.58
CA SER A 281 12.30 -9.22 23.08
C SER A 281 13.13 -9.81 21.95
N MET A 282 14.34 -10.28 22.29
CA MET A 282 15.20 -11.10 21.42
C MET A 282 15.30 -12.53 21.95
N LEU A 283 15.83 -13.45 21.15
CA LEU A 283 16.24 -14.77 21.61
C LEU A 283 17.61 -14.65 22.29
N CYS A 284 17.76 -15.23 23.48
CA CYS A 284 19.07 -15.33 24.12
C CYS A 284 20.01 -16.20 23.27
N PRO A 285 21.18 -15.68 22.85
CA PRO A 285 22.12 -16.43 21.99
C PRO A 285 22.87 -17.54 22.74
N ASN A 286 22.89 -17.48 24.08
CA ASN A 286 23.70 -18.36 24.92
C ASN A 286 22.91 -19.58 25.46
N CYS A 287 21.59 -19.54 25.43
CA CYS A 287 20.76 -20.65 25.91
C CYS A 287 20.77 -21.79 24.89
N GLU A 288 20.93 -23.04 25.34
CA GLU A 288 20.82 -24.25 24.49
C GLU A 288 19.46 -24.31 23.75
N LYS A 289 18.39 -23.92 24.44
CA LYS A 289 17.07 -23.65 23.84
C LYS A 289 16.78 -22.17 23.99
N PRO A 290 17.03 -21.34 22.95
CA PRO A 290 16.90 -19.90 23.02
C PRO A 290 15.56 -19.46 23.62
N LYS A 291 15.62 -18.64 24.68
CA LYS A 291 14.46 -18.11 25.39
C LYS A 291 14.24 -16.62 25.06
N PRO A 292 12.99 -16.14 25.06
CA PRO A 292 12.70 -14.70 24.95
C PRO A 292 13.37 -13.92 26.08
N LEU A 293 14.10 -12.87 25.73
CA LEU A 293 14.83 -11.99 26.63
C LEU A 293 14.48 -10.53 26.35
N GLN A 294 13.94 -9.81 27.35
CA GLN A 294 13.62 -8.41 27.17
C GLN A 294 14.90 -7.57 27.15
N ILE A 295 15.04 -6.71 26.13
CA ILE A 295 16.19 -5.83 25.97
C ILE A 295 15.87 -4.35 26.25
N PHE A 296 14.58 -4.02 26.25
CA PHE A 296 14.04 -2.70 26.54
C PHE A 296 13.31 -2.69 27.90
N GLY A 297 13.11 -1.48 28.44
CA GLY A 297 12.46 -1.30 29.74
C GLY A 297 13.40 -1.49 30.93
N LYS A 298 12.82 -1.43 32.13
CA LYS A 298 13.51 -1.67 33.39
C LYS A 298 13.33 -3.13 33.76
N VAL A 299 14.40 -3.91 33.70
CA VAL A 299 14.40 -5.33 34.07
C VAL A 299 15.50 -5.61 35.09
N PRO A 300 15.30 -6.50 36.08
CA PRO A 300 16.27 -6.74 37.16
C PRO A 300 17.64 -7.22 36.69
N TYR A 301 17.71 -7.83 35.51
CA TYR A 301 18.91 -8.44 34.94
C TYR A 301 19.62 -7.56 33.91
N LYS A 302 19.22 -6.28 33.80
CA LYS A 302 19.90 -5.25 33.01
C LYS A 302 20.52 -4.24 33.96
N ASP A 303 21.85 -4.17 33.96
CA ASP A 303 22.58 -3.20 34.78
C ASP A 303 22.25 -1.77 34.32
N GLN A 304 21.83 -0.90 35.23
CA GLN A 304 21.33 0.42 34.87
C GLN A 304 22.43 1.41 34.46
N ILE A 305 23.69 1.12 34.76
CA ILE A 305 24.84 1.99 34.50
C ILE A 305 25.54 1.56 33.22
N THR A 306 25.92 0.29 33.16
CA THR A 306 26.66 -0.32 32.05
C THR A 306 25.75 -0.76 30.90
N LEU A 307 24.44 -0.89 31.15
CA LEU A 307 23.44 -1.43 30.21
C LEU A 307 23.69 -2.88 29.79
N ILE A 308 24.60 -3.59 30.48
CA ILE A 308 24.88 -5.00 30.27
C ILE A 308 23.64 -5.80 30.67
N ILE A 309 23.25 -6.74 29.81
CA ILE A 309 22.13 -7.65 30.02
C ILE A 309 22.69 -9.03 30.33
N THR A 310 22.33 -9.58 31.49
CA THR A 310 22.61 -10.96 31.87
C THR A 310 21.35 -11.78 31.66
N CYS A 311 21.42 -12.89 30.94
CA CYS A 311 20.24 -13.74 30.74
C CYS A 311 19.80 -14.36 32.08
N PRO A 312 18.53 -14.24 32.51
CA PRO A 312 18.06 -14.84 33.75
C PRO A 312 17.98 -16.37 33.71
N GLU A 313 18.01 -16.98 32.52
CA GLU A 313 17.87 -18.42 32.31
C GLU A 313 19.22 -19.15 32.29
N CYS A 314 20.22 -18.65 31.54
CA CYS A 314 21.56 -19.25 31.48
C CYS A 314 22.61 -18.52 32.34
N HIS A 315 22.26 -17.38 32.92
CA HIS A 315 23.15 -16.54 33.74
C HIS A 315 24.39 -15.99 33.04
N GLU A 316 24.46 -16.09 31.71
CA GLU A 316 25.55 -15.54 30.90
C GLU A 316 25.24 -14.10 30.43
N GLN A 317 26.28 -13.30 30.28
CA GLN A 317 26.17 -11.96 29.68
C GLN A 317 25.89 -12.06 28.19
N VAL A 318 24.93 -11.27 27.71
CA VAL A 318 24.58 -11.22 26.29
C VAL A 318 25.55 -10.31 25.55
N PRO A 319 26.20 -10.79 24.48
CA PRO A 319 27.10 -9.97 23.66
C PRO A 319 26.37 -8.75 23.08
N ARG A 320 27.02 -7.59 23.12
CA ARG A 320 26.42 -6.31 22.66
C ARG A 320 26.06 -6.36 21.18
N GLU A 321 26.86 -7.05 20.37
CA GLU A 321 26.67 -7.21 18.93
C GLU A 321 25.36 -7.93 18.64
N LYS A 322 25.00 -8.93 19.45
CA LYS A 322 23.74 -9.67 19.33
C LYS A 322 22.52 -8.83 19.71
N ILE A 323 22.67 -7.92 20.68
CA ILE A 323 21.61 -6.96 21.01
C ILE A 323 21.39 -6.00 19.84
N ILE A 324 22.46 -5.48 19.25
CA ILE A 324 22.39 -4.58 18.08
C ILE A 324 21.71 -5.27 16.90
N GLU A 325 22.13 -6.51 16.57
CA GLU A 325 21.53 -7.33 15.51
C GLU A 325 20.00 -7.49 15.68
N ALA A 326 19.53 -7.74 16.90
CA ALA A 326 18.10 -7.84 17.18
C ALA A 326 17.36 -6.51 16.98
N VAL A 327 17.92 -5.40 17.45
CA VAL A 327 17.33 -4.06 17.31
C VAL A 327 17.27 -3.63 15.84
N GLU A 328 18.33 -3.87 15.08
CA GLU A 328 18.39 -3.57 13.65
C GLU A 328 17.40 -4.42 12.86
N THR A 329 17.26 -5.71 13.19
CA THR A 329 16.24 -6.59 12.61
C THR A 329 14.83 -6.03 12.84
N MET A 330 14.50 -5.61 14.07
CA MET A 330 13.19 -5.01 14.38
C MET A 330 12.95 -3.70 13.62
N ARG A 331 13.96 -2.81 13.57
CA ARG A 331 13.88 -1.54 12.82
C ARG A 331 13.70 -1.76 11.33
N PHE A 332 14.40 -2.73 10.75
CA PHE A 332 14.29 -3.09 9.34
C PHE A 332 12.88 -3.58 9.00
N ILE A 333 12.34 -4.50 9.81
CA ILE A 333 10.96 -5.00 9.63
C ILE A 333 9.96 -3.84 9.77
N ASN A 334 10.12 -2.98 10.78
CA ASN A 334 9.22 -1.84 10.96
C ASN A 334 9.27 -0.86 9.78
N GLY A 335 10.47 -0.58 9.26
CA GLY A 335 10.65 0.29 8.09
C GLY A 335 9.95 -0.27 6.86
N ILE A 336 10.10 -1.57 6.59
CA ILE A 336 9.40 -2.26 5.49
C ILE A 336 7.87 -2.10 5.61
N ILE A 337 7.34 -2.21 6.82
CA ILE A 337 5.89 -2.14 7.04
C ILE A 337 5.38 -0.70 7.01
N GLU A 338 5.99 0.23 7.76
CA GLU A 338 5.57 1.64 7.81
C GLU A 338 5.65 2.33 6.44
N ASN A 339 6.60 1.90 5.59
CA ASN A 339 6.79 2.48 4.26
C ASN A 339 5.97 1.74 3.17
N ASN A 340 5.09 0.79 3.54
CA ASN A 340 4.34 -0.07 2.62
C ASN A 340 5.23 -0.74 1.56
N GLU A 341 6.41 -1.22 1.95
CA GLU A 341 7.42 -1.73 1.01
C GLU A 341 7.04 -3.09 0.43
N ILE A 342 6.28 -3.89 1.19
CA ILE A 342 5.80 -5.21 0.80
C ILE A 342 4.86 -5.08 -0.39
N GLU A 343 3.95 -4.09 -0.35
CA GLU A 343 3.08 -3.78 -1.47
C GLU A 343 3.88 -3.37 -2.71
N GLN A 344 5.13 -2.90 -2.55
CA GLN A 344 6.00 -2.48 -3.65
C GLN A 344 6.88 -3.56 -4.26
N ILE A 345 6.85 -4.76 -3.69
CA ILE A 345 7.49 -5.92 -4.30
C ILE A 345 6.50 -6.49 -5.32
N ALA A 346 7.00 -6.93 -6.49
CA ALA A 346 6.20 -7.61 -7.50
C ALA A 346 5.39 -8.75 -6.86
N SER A 347 4.10 -8.87 -7.19
CA SER A 347 3.16 -9.77 -6.49
C SER A 347 3.65 -11.22 -6.40
N ASN A 348 4.33 -11.71 -7.44
CA ASN A 348 4.92 -13.05 -7.51
C ASN A 348 6.19 -13.23 -6.63
N GLN A 349 6.86 -12.16 -6.21
CA GLN A 349 8.08 -12.19 -5.38
C GLN A 349 7.80 -11.98 -3.88
N ARG A 350 6.64 -11.42 -3.52
CA ARG A 350 6.30 -11.04 -2.13
C ARG A 350 6.41 -12.20 -1.14
N LEU A 351 5.85 -13.36 -1.47
CA LEU A 351 5.87 -14.52 -0.59
C LEU A 351 7.31 -15.05 -0.38
N SER A 352 8.13 -15.08 -1.43
CA SER A 352 9.53 -15.50 -1.35
C SER A 352 10.34 -14.54 -0.47
N PHE A 353 10.19 -13.23 -0.67
CA PHE A 353 10.83 -12.21 0.17
C PHE A 353 10.46 -12.35 1.65
N LEU A 354 9.17 -12.46 1.96
CA LEU A 354 8.71 -12.58 3.35
C LEU A 354 9.12 -13.91 3.98
N THR A 355 9.22 -14.98 3.20
CA THR A 355 9.72 -16.28 3.68
C THR A 355 11.18 -16.17 4.12
N GLU A 356 12.02 -15.53 3.32
CA GLU A 356 13.43 -15.32 3.68
C GLU A 356 13.59 -14.38 4.88
N LEU A 357 12.82 -13.29 4.91
CA LEU A 357 12.79 -12.38 6.05
C LEU A 357 12.35 -13.07 7.34
N ARG A 358 11.32 -13.92 7.29
CA ARG A 358 10.88 -14.75 8.43
C ARG A 358 12.00 -15.70 8.89
N ASN A 359 12.64 -16.41 7.97
CA ASN A 359 13.70 -17.37 8.31
C ASN A 359 14.92 -16.71 8.97
N ARG A 360 15.34 -15.53 8.49
CA ARG A 360 16.45 -14.77 9.10
C ARG A 360 16.05 -14.20 10.44
N SER A 361 14.91 -13.52 10.52
CA SER A 361 14.44 -12.89 11.75
C SER A 361 14.15 -13.89 12.86
N GLY A 362 13.62 -15.08 12.53
CA GLY A 362 13.35 -16.16 13.49
C GLY A 362 14.59 -16.74 14.19
N LYS A 363 15.80 -16.46 13.68
CA LYS A 363 17.06 -16.82 14.37
C LYS A 363 17.39 -15.88 15.55
N VAL A 364 16.81 -14.69 15.55
CA VAL A 364 17.14 -13.61 16.50
C VAL A 364 15.92 -13.17 17.31
N LEU A 365 14.71 -13.29 16.75
CA LEU A 365 13.45 -12.84 17.35
C LEU A 365 12.57 -14.04 17.72
N PRO A 366 12.01 -14.08 18.94
CA PRO A 366 11.09 -15.13 19.35
C PRO A 366 9.70 -14.96 18.70
N ASN A 367 8.91 -16.03 18.63
CA ASN A 367 7.52 -16.02 18.12
C ASN A 367 6.60 -14.98 18.80
N ILE A 368 6.85 -14.62 20.06
CA ILE A 368 6.09 -13.59 20.79
C ILE A 368 6.45 -12.15 20.33
N ASN A 369 7.59 -11.96 19.66
CA ASN A 369 8.00 -10.66 19.14
C ASN A 369 7.03 -10.16 18.07
N ILE A 370 6.59 -8.92 18.23
CA ILE A 370 5.53 -8.36 17.41
C ILE A 370 5.95 -8.10 15.96
N TYR A 371 7.22 -7.77 15.72
CA TYR A 371 7.75 -7.57 14.37
C TYR A 371 7.80 -8.90 13.61
N TYR A 372 8.20 -9.98 14.29
CA TYR A 372 8.12 -11.34 13.74
C TYR A 372 6.68 -11.73 13.42
N CYS A 373 5.74 -11.48 14.35
CA CYS A 373 4.32 -11.71 14.13
C CYS A 373 3.76 -10.88 12.95
N LYS A 374 4.18 -9.62 12.79
CA LYS A 374 3.76 -8.78 11.66
C LYS A 374 4.20 -9.36 10.31
N ILE A 375 5.42 -9.92 10.18
CA ILE A 375 5.84 -10.63 8.95
C ILE A 375 4.83 -11.73 8.62
N ILE A 376 4.47 -12.55 9.61
CA ILE A 376 3.49 -13.63 9.46
C ILE A 376 2.13 -13.09 9.01
N GLN A 377 1.65 -11.99 9.59
CA GLN A 377 0.37 -11.38 9.18
C GLN A 377 0.37 -10.97 7.70
N PHE A 378 1.49 -10.45 7.18
CA PHE A 378 1.63 -10.13 5.75
C PHE A 378 1.78 -11.38 4.86
N MET A 379 2.31 -12.49 5.38
CA MET A 379 2.44 -13.75 4.64
C MET A 379 1.10 -14.46 4.43
N ILE A 380 0.25 -14.54 5.46
CA ILE A 380 -1.02 -15.29 5.44
C ILE A 380 -1.87 -15.03 4.18
N PRO A 381 -2.17 -13.78 3.76
CA PRO A 381 -2.99 -13.53 2.57
C PRO A 381 -2.30 -13.86 1.24
N LEU A 382 -0.97 -14.07 1.23
CA LEU A 382 -0.20 -14.41 0.03
C LEU A 382 -0.04 -15.91 -0.18
N VAL A 383 -0.28 -16.73 0.85
CA VAL A 383 -0.17 -18.19 0.76
C VAL A 383 -1.41 -18.76 0.09
N ASN A 384 -1.20 -19.63 -0.91
CA ASN A 384 -2.30 -20.33 -1.57
C ASN A 384 -3.14 -21.09 -0.51
N PRO A 385 -4.47 -20.93 -0.45
CA PRO A 385 -5.34 -21.63 0.50
C PRO A 385 -5.25 -23.16 0.49
N SER A 386 -4.71 -23.76 -0.59
CA SER A 386 -4.43 -25.20 -0.67
C SER A 386 -3.20 -25.62 0.15
N ASN A 387 -2.28 -24.71 0.46
CA ASN A 387 -1.12 -24.96 1.31
C ASN A 387 -1.47 -24.78 2.80
N TYR A 388 -2.41 -25.60 3.28
CA TYR A 388 -2.88 -25.58 4.66
C TYR A 388 -1.80 -25.92 5.68
N LYS A 389 -0.72 -26.62 5.28
CA LYS A 389 0.41 -26.94 6.17
C LYS A 389 1.19 -25.68 6.54
N LEU A 390 1.55 -24.86 5.55
CA LEU A 390 2.23 -23.59 5.79
C LEU A 390 1.31 -22.61 6.55
N LEU A 391 0.02 -22.55 6.19
CA LEU A 391 -0.94 -21.71 6.91
C LEU A 391 -1.07 -22.13 8.39
N LEU A 392 -1.10 -23.44 8.69
CA LEU A 392 -1.10 -23.94 10.06
C LEU A 392 0.17 -23.51 10.82
N GLU A 393 1.34 -23.67 10.21
CA GLU A 393 2.63 -23.27 10.80
C GLU A 393 2.65 -21.78 11.13
N LEU A 394 2.27 -20.93 10.16
CA LEU A 394 2.22 -19.48 10.33
C LEU A 394 1.26 -19.05 11.45
N HIS A 395 0.07 -19.66 11.53
CA HIS A 395 -0.86 -19.36 12.60
C HIS A 395 -0.35 -19.81 13.98
N LEU A 396 0.24 -20.99 14.10
CA LEU A 396 0.82 -21.48 15.36
C LEU A 396 1.98 -20.60 15.83
N ASP A 397 2.82 -20.14 14.91
CA ASP A 397 3.94 -19.26 15.23
C ASP A 397 3.52 -17.87 15.73
N SER A 398 2.35 -17.38 15.29
CA SER A 398 1.82 -16.08 15.73
C SER A 398 0.90 -16.15 16.95
N GLU A 399 0.48 -17.36 17.37
CA GLU A 399 -0.51 -17.56 18.44
C GLU A 399 -0.10 -16.90 19.76
N ALA A 400 1.16 -17.06 20.19
CA ALA A 400 1.65 -16.49 21.45
C ALA A 400 1.56 -14.96 21.48
N CYS A 401 1.95 -14.30 20.37
CA CYS A 401 1.88 -12.86 20.23
C CYS A 401 0.42 -12.36 20.22
N ILE A 402 -0.47 -13.06 19.49
CA ILE A 402 -1.89 -12.70 19.38
C ILE A 402 -2.61 -12.87 20.73
N ARG A 403 -2.37 -13.96 21.46
CA ARG A 403 -2.91 -14.16 22.81
C ARG A 403 -2.43 -13.12 23.81
N PHE A 404 -1.21 -12.62 23.66
CA PHE A 404 -0.69 -11.55 24.51
C PHE A 404 -1.37 -10.20 24.20
N CYS A 405 -1.59 -9.91 22.91
CA CYS A 405 -2.08 -8.60 22.47
C CYS A 405 -3.59 -8.41 22.64
N TYR A 406 -4.39 -9.47 22.53
CA TYR A 406 -5.85 -9.40 22.54
C TYR A 406 -6.45 -9.93 23.85
N PRO A 407 -7.52 -9.31 24.40
CA PRO A 407 -8.25 -9.87 25.53
C PRO A 407 -8.75 -11.30 25.26
N ALA A 408 -8.85 -12.12 26.32
CA ALA A 408 -9.19 -13.55 26.20
C ALA A 408 -10.50 -13.82 25.45
N ASN A 409 -11.49 -12.93 25.58
CA ASN A 409 -12.77 -13.04 24.88
C ASN A 409 -12.86 -12.17 23.62
N HIS A 410 -11.75 -11.70 23.03
CA HIS A 410 -11.84 -10.82 21.85
C HIS A 410 -12.19 -11.62 20.56
N PRO A 411 -13.11 -11.15 19.69
CA PRO A 411 -13.47 -11.84 18.44
C PRO A 411 -12.29 -12.14 17.50
N THR A 412 -11.30 -11.23 17.41
CA THR A 412 -10.06 -11.47 16.64
C THR A 412 -9.28 -12.69 17.12
N LEU A 413 -9.22 -12.93 18.44
CA LEU A 413 -8.60 -14.13 18.98
C LEU A 413 -9.41 -15.37 18.59
N ALA A 414 -10.73 -15.30 18.67
CA ALA A 414 -11.60 -16.40 18.25
C ALA A 414 -11.41 -16.77 16.77
N LEU A 415 -11.32 -15.77 15.88
CA LEU A 415 -11.06 -15.96 14.46
C LEU A 415 -9.70 -16.64 14.22
N HIS A 416 -8.66 -16.20 14.94
CA HIS A 416 -7.34 -16.81 14.85
C HIS A 416 -7.35 -18.29 15.26
N LEU A 417 -7.98 -18.62 16.40
CA LEU A 417 -8.12 -19.99 16.88
C LEU A 417 -8.95 -20.85 15.92
N ARG A 418 -10.03 -20.30 15.37
CA ARG A 418 -10.85 -20.97 14.35
C ARG A 418 -10.04 -21.30 13.10
N ASN A 419 -9.17 -20.39 12.65
CA ASN A 419 -8.30 -20.66 11.48
C ASN A 419 -7.30 -21.78 11.77
N ILE A 420 -6.67 -21.81 12.95
CA ILE A 420 -5.83 -22.93 13.40
C ILE A 420 -6.62 -24.25 13.34
N ALA A 421 -7.87 -24.24 13.85
CA ALA A 421 -8.73 -25.42 13.84
C ALA A 421 -9.02 -25.93 12.42
N ILE A 422 -9.37 -25.03 11.49
CA ILE A 422 -9.61 -25.35 10.08
C ILE A 422 -8.38 -26.02 9.45
N PHE A 423 -7.18 -25.50 9.69
CA PHE A 423 -5.97 -26.07 9.12
C PHE A 423 -5.56 -27.38 9.77
N TYR A 424 -5.79 -27.57 11.08
CA TYR A 424 -5.65 -28.89 11.72
C TYR A 424 -6.61 -29.93 11.13
N LEU A 425 -7.87 -29.55 10.87
CA LEU A 425 -8.87 -30.44 10.28
C LEU A 425 -8.42 -30.89 8.89
N ARG A 426 -8.00 -29.94 8.05
CA ARG A 426 -7.45 -30.22 6.70
C ARG A 426 -6.14 -31.01 6.73
N ASN A 427 -5.35 -30.87 7.80
CA ASN A 427 -4.12 -31.63 8.01
C ASN A 427 -4.35 -33.02 8.63
N GLY A 428 -5.60 -33.50 8.71
CA GLY A 428 -5.93 -34.83 9.23
C GLY A 428 -5.73 -34.98 10.73
N SER A 429 -5.80 -33.88 11.49
CA SER A 429 -5.63 -33.85 12.95
C SER A 429 -6.93 -33.41 13.65
N PRO A 430 -8.04 -34.17 13.51
CA PRO A 430 -9.37 -33.73 13.96
C PRO A 430 -9.46 -33.52 15.48
N HIS A 431 -8.70 -34.27 16.28
CA HIS A 431 -8.66 -34.08 17.75
C HIS A 431 -8.11 -32.70 18.14
N ARG A 432 -7.09 -32.21 17.43
CA ARG A 432 -6.54 -30.86 17.64
C ARG A 432 -7.49 -29.80 17.09
N ALA A 433 -8.08 -30.05 15.92
CA ALA A 433 -9.09 -29.15 15.35
C ALA A 433 -10.25 -28.94 16.32
N LYS A 434 -10.79 -30.02 16.89
CA LYS A 434 -11.86 -29.98 17.89
C LYS A 434 -11.51 -29.03 19.05
N HIS A 435 -10.33 -29.19 19.65
CA HIS A 435 -9.89 -28.36 20.78
C HIS A 435 -9.92 -26.86 20.43
N TYR A 436 -9.32 -26.47 19.29
CA TYR A 436 -9.29 -25.07 18.87
C TYR A 436 -10.67 -24.53 18.50
N PHE A 437 -11.53 -25.33 17.86
CA PHE A 437 -12.92 -24.95 17.59
C PHE A 437 -13.75 -24.74 18.86
N GLU A 438 -13.54 -25.57 19.90
CA GLU A 438 -14.18 -25.41 21.21
C GLU A 438 -13.76 -24.09 21.87
N CYS A 439 -12.46 -23.77 21.88
CA CYS A 439 -11.97 -22.49 22.40
C CYS A 439 -12.55 -21.30 21.63
N ALA A 440 -12.57 -21.35 20.28
CA ALA A 440 -13.16 -20.30 19.46
C ALA A 440 -14.66 -20.14 19.74
N ARG A 441 -15.39 -21.25 19.92
CA ARG A 441 -16.83 -21.26 20.23
C ARG A 441 -17.12 -20.53 21.54
N GLU A 442 -16.36 -20.79 22.61
CA GLU A 442 -16.59 -20.13 23.91
C GLU A 442 -16.48 -18.61 23.78
N ILE A 443 -15.46 -18.13 23.07
CA ILE A 443 -15.25 -16.71 22.84
C ILE A 443 -16.37 -16.10 21.98
N LEU A 444 -16.73 -16.76 20.87
CA LEU A 444 -17.77 -16.28 19.95
C LEU A 444 -19.14 -16.24 20.61
N HIS A 445 -19.51 -17.28 21.36
CA HIS A 445 -20.78 -17.33 22.09
C HIS A 445 -20.86 -16.23 23.15
N PHE A 446 -19.76 -15.99 23.86
CA PHE A 446 -19.69 -14.93 24.86
C PHE A 446 -19.85 -13.53 24.25
N THR A 447 -19.15 -13.26 23.13
CA THR A 447 -19.11 -11.92 22.56
C THR A 447 -20.19 -11.63 21.54
N LEU A 448 -20.36 -12.49 20.53
CA LEU A 448 -21.20 -12.22 19.37
C LEU A 448 -22.62 -12.80 19.47
N ASP A 449 -22.87 -13.65 20.47
CA ASP A 449 -24.06 -14.49 20.65
C ASP A 449 -24.06 -15.77 19.79
N VAL A 450 -24.82 -16.79 20.23
CA VAL A 450 -24.94 -18.10 19.56
C VAL A 450 -25.54 -18.03 18.16
N ASN A 451 -26.37 -17.01 17.91
CA ASN A 451 -27.09 -16.83 16.64
C ASN A 451 -26.29 -16.03 15.61
N HIS A 452 -25.08 -15.57 15.96
CA HIS A 452 -24.24 -14.85 15.02
C HIS A 452 -23.72 -15.77 13.92
N SER A 453 -23.63 -15.28 12.68
CA SER A 453 -23.16 -16.05 11.51
C SER A 453 -21.83 -16.77 11.77
N MET A 454 -20.86 -16.07 12.36
CA MET A 454 -19.56 -16.63 12.76
C MET A 454 -19.66 -17.76 13.81
N SER A 455 -20.56 -17.62 14.79
CA SER A 455 -20.81 -18.65 15.82
C SER A 455 -21.39 -19.92 15.19
N ILE A 456 -22.37 -19.74 14.30
CA ILE A 456 -23.00 -20.83 13.54
C ILE A 456 -21.97 -21.53 12.65
N ALA A 457 -21.20 -20.77 11.87
CA ALA A 457 -20.16 -21.31 10.99
C ALA A 457 -19.07 -22.07 11.76
N ASN A 458 -18.69 -21.60 12.95
CA ASN A 458 -17.77 -22.31 13.83
C ASN A 458 -18.38 -23.63 14.36
N GLN A 459 -19.66 -23.62 14.73
CA GLN A 459 -20.35 -24.81 15.23
C GLN A 459 -20.49 -25.91 14.15
N VAL A 460 -20.72 -25.53 12.90
CA VAL A 460 -20.75 -26.47 11.76
C VAL A 460 -19.40 -27.18 11.60
N LEU A 461 -18.30 -26.42 11.56
CA LEU A 461 -16.95 -26.99 11.42
C LEU A 461 -16.51 -27.80 12.65
N LEU A 462 -16.95 -27.41 13.85
CA LEU A 462 -16.73 -28.18 15.08
C LEU A 462 -17.39 -29.56 14.99
N ASN A 463 -18.63 -29.63 14.48
CA ASN A 463 -19.32 -30.91 14.29
C ASN A 463 -18.56 -31.81 13.30
N GLU A 464 -18.09 -31.26 12.17
CA GLU A 464 -17.25 -31.96 11.19
C GLU A 464 -15.96 -32.55 11.83
N ALA A 465 -15.31 -31.77 12.70
CA ALA A 465 -14.11 -32.22 13.43
C ALA A 465 -14.43 -33.34 14.43
N ILE A 466 -15.59 -33.28 15.11
CA ILE A 466 -16.05 -34.33 16.03
C ILE A 466 -16.33 -35.62 15.26
N GLU A 467 -17.04 -35.55 14.14
CA GLU A 467 -17.35 -36.70 13.29
C GLU A 467 -16.07 -37.35 12.74
N SER A 468 -15.14 -36.55 12.21
CA SER A 468 -13.84 -37.02 11.71
C SER A 468 -12.99 -37.66 12.82
N SER A 469 -13.04 -37.11 14.04
CA SER A 469 -12.38 -37.66 15.23
C SER A 469 -12.94 -39.03 15.62
N LEU A 470 -14.26 -39.24 15.49
CA LEU A 470 -14.91 -40.51 15.81
C LEU A 470 -14.64 -41.58 14.74
N GLN A 471 -14.64 -41.20 13.45
CA GLN A 471 -14.31 -42.10 12.35
C GLN A 471 -12.88 -42.65 12.46
N GLY A 472 -11.90 -41.81 12.84
CA GLY A 472 -10.52 -42.28 13.07
C GLY A 472 -10.41 -43.32 14.20
N ILE A 473 -11.20 -43.17 15.27
CA ILE A 473 -11.25 -44.12 16.39
C ILE A 473 -11.91 -45.44 15.95
N LEU A 474 -12.95 -45.37 15.11
CA LEU A 474 -13.64 -46.55 14.57
C LEU A 474 -12.80 -47.31 13.54
N GLN A 475 -12.05 -46.60 12.68
CA GLN A 475 -11.11 -47.20 11.72
C GLN A 475 -9.90 -47.85 12.40
N SER A 476 -9.44 -47.35 13.56
CA SER A 476 -8.38 -48.02 14.33
C SER A 476 -8.82 -49.31 15.04
N ARG A 477 -10.14 -49.60 15.11
CA ARG A 477 -10.71 -50.75 15.81
C ARG A 477 -11.25 -51.87 14.91
N ASN A 478 -11.40 -51.64 13.60
CA ASN A 478 -11.90 -52.65 12.66
C ASN A 478 -10.92 -52.88 11.49
N CYS A 479 -10.44 -54.12 11.42
CA CYS A 479 -9.60 -54.79 10.43
C CYS A 479 -9.62 -54.30 8.97
N ASN A 480 -8.46 -54.54 8.31
CA ASN A 480 -8.31 -55.34 7.09
C ASN A 480 -9.63 -55.70 6.39
N ILE A 481 -9.82 -55.21 5.17
CA ILE A 481 -10.40 -55.89 3.98
C ILE A 481 -10.61 -54.80 2.92
N GLY A 482 -10.14 -55.10 1.70
CA GLY A 482 -10.04 -54.16 0.60
C GLY A 482 -11.32 -53.90 -0.17
N ASP A 483 -11.11 -53.03 -1.17
CA ASP A 483 -11.88 -52.77 -2.38
C ASP A 483 -13.32 -52.26 -2.22
N THR A 484 -13.57 -51.00 -2.61
CA THR A 484 -14.16 -50.69 -3.94
C THR A 484 -14.42 -49.18 -4.18
N LYS A 485 -13.97 -48.76 -5.38
CA LYS A 485 -14.56 -47.86 -6.40
C LYS A 485 -14.80 -46.35 -6.15
N VAL A 486 -14.08 -45.62 -7.00
CA VAL A 486 -14.19 -44.27 -7.56
C VAL A 486 -15.61 -43.86 -7.99
N CYS A 487 -15.94 -42.58 -7.79
CA CYS A 487 -16.82 -41.80 -8.66
C CYS A 487 -16.14 -40.45 -8.97
N ASP A 488 -15.84 -40.24 -10.26
CA ASP A 488 -15.38 -39.01 -10.87
C ASP A 488 -16.44 -37.91 -10.87
N VAL A 489 -16.03 -36.65 -10.69
CA VAL A 489 -16.73 -35.49 -11.27
C VAL A 489 -15.67 -34.51 -11.80
N GLN A 490 -15.38 -34.62 -13.10
CA GLN A 490 -14.90 -33.50 -13.93
C GLN A 490 -16.12 -32.72 -14.45
N LEU A 491 -15.99 -31.40 -14.67
CA LEU A 491 -16.44 -30.71 -15.89
C LEU A 491 -15.97 -29.24 -15.93
N VAL A 492 -15.58 -28.84 -17.15
CA VAL A 492 -14.87 -27.65 -17.67
C VAL A 492 -15.88 -26.51 -18.05
N PRO A 493 -15.44 -25.25 -18.32
CA PRO A 493 -16.20 -23.99 -18.14
C PRO A 493 -16.85 -23.45 -19.43
N GLU A 494 -17.71 -22.42 -19.32
CA GLU A 494 -17.92 -21.36 -20.32
C GLU A 494 -18.97 -20.31 -19.90
N GLY A 495 -18.84 -19.08 -20.39
CA GLY A 495 -20.00 -18.32 -20.89
C GLY A 495 -20.40 -17.02 -20.21
N THR A 496 -19.78 -15.93 -20.65
CA THR A 496 -20.06 -14.49 -20.43
C THR A 496 -21.51 -14.05 -20.68
N LYS A 497 -22.05 -13.16 -19.81
CA LYS A 497 -22.99 -12.03 -20.08
C LYS A 497 -23.01 -11.13 -18.83
N ASP A 498 -23.08 -9.80 -18.82
CA ASP A 498 -22.80 -8.71 -19.76
C ASP A 498 -23.09 -7.43 -18.93
N ILE A 499 -22.21 -6.42 -19.08
CA ILE A 499 -22.48 -4.97 -18.89
C ILE A 499 -22.77 -4.50 -17.44
N GLU A 500 -21.79 -3.86 -16.77
CA GLU A 500 -22.02 -2.66 -15.89
C GLU A 500 -20.78 -2.00 -15.22
N ASN A 501 -19.53 -2.33 -15.58
CA ASN A 501 -18.33 -1.65 -15.06
C ASN A 501 -17.68 -0.74 -16.12
N ILE A 502 -17.96 0.57 -16.08
CA ILE A 502 -17.19 1.57 -16.85
C ILE A 502 -15.77 1.61 -16.29
N SER A 503 -14.83 1.00 -17.00
CA SER A 503 -13.43 0.88 -16.60
C SER A 503 -12.67 2.20 -16.73
N ASN A 504 -11.59 2.35 -15.95
CA ASN A 504 -10.65 3.49 -15.98
C ASN A 504 -10.21 3.92 -17.40
N LEU A 505 -10.19 2.97 -18.35
CA LEU A 505 -9.85 3.18 -19.75
C LEU A 505 -10.82 4.08 -20.52
N SER A 506 -12.11 4.05 -20.19
CA SER A 506 -13.15 4.80 -20.92
C SER A 506 -13.08 6.32 -20.67
N PHE A 507 -12.69 6.74 -19.46
CA PHE A 507 -12.50 8.16 -19.14
C PHE A 507 -11.21 8.71 -19.72
N ILE A 508 -10.12 7.91 -19.70
CA ILE A 508 -8.84 8.32 -20.29
C ILE A 508 -8.98 8.46 -21.81
N ARG A 509 -9.74 7.55 -22.44
CA ARG A 509 -10.13 7.66 -23.86
C ARG A 509 -10.93 8.92 -24.20
N MET A 510 -11.61 9.53 -23.23
CA MET A 510 -12.49 10.66 -23.51
C MET A 510 -11.81 12.03 -23.37
N PHE A 511 -10.66 12.12 -22.68
CA PHE A 511 -10.07 13.42 -22.31
C PHE A 511 -8.57 13.58 -22.53
N ILE A 512 -7.83 12.52 -22.85
CA ILE A 512 -6.35 12.54 -22.86
C ILE A 512 -5.78 11.84 -24.12
N SER A 513 -6.49 10.89 -24.71
CA SER A 513 -6.01 10.12 -25.86
C SER A 513 -6.20 10.79 -27.21
N ASP A 514 -5.44 10.29 -28.18
CA ASP A 514 -5.68 10.43 -29.62
C ASP A 514 -5.32 11.80 -30.21
N LYS A 515 -4.39 12.51 -29.57
CA LYS A 515 -3.76 13.73 -30.09
C LYS A 515 -2.24 13.61 -30.13
N LEU A 516 -1.66 13.91 -31.29
CA LEU A 516 -0.23 13.95 -31.54
C LEU A 516 0.18 15.40 -31.82
N SER A 517 1.15 15.91 -31.07
CA SER A 517 1.71 17.26 -31.21
C SER A 517 3.21 17.17 -31.44
N PHE A 518 3.69 17.85 -32.48
CA PHE A 518 5.11 17.96 -32.78
C PHE A 518 5.54 19.40 -32.51
N PRO A 519 6.57 19.68 -31.69
CA PRO A 519 6.94 21.06 -31.34
C PRO A 519 7.31 21.95 -32.54
N ASP A 520 7.72 21.34 -33.64
CA ASP A 520 8.06 21.99 -34.91
C ASP A 520 6.84 22.24 -35.82
N GLU A 521 5.65 21.77 -35.45
CA GLU A 521 4.42 21.91 -36.22
C GLU A 521 3.32 22.53 -35.34
N SER A 522 2.73 23.65 -35.78
CA SER A 522 1.66 24.32 -35.03
C SER A 522 0.33 23.55 -35.02
N ARG A 523 0.28 22.35 -35.62
CA ARG A 523 -0.93 21.56 -35.84
C ARG A 523 -0.92 20.32 -34.93
N GLU A 524 -1.99 20.14 -34.16
CA GLU A 524 -2.29 18.87 -33.51
C GLU A 524 -2.93 17.92 -34.53
N PHE A 525 -2.49 16.66 -34.53
CA PHE A 525 -3.06 15.59 -35.34
C PHE A 525 -3.92 14.68 -34.46
N GLY A 526 -5.14 14.38 -34.88
CA GLY A 526 -5.86 13.24 -34.31
C GLY A 526 -5.17 11.95 -34.76
N PHE A 527 -4.94 10.99 -33.87
CA PHE A 527 -4.32 9.71 -34.23
C PHE A 527 -4.81 8.56 -33.36
N GLY A 528 -5.00 7.39 -33.96
CA GLY A 528 -5.19 6.12 -33.27
C GLY A 528 -4.01 5.17 -33.46
N PHE A 529 -4.14 3.94 -32.97
CA PHE A 529 -3.14 2.90 -33.24
C PHE A 529 -3.06 2.54 -34.73
N GLU A 530 -4.21 2.59 -35.42
CA GLU A 530 -4.33 2.40 -36.87
C GLU A 530 -3.51 3.39 -37.70
N ASP A 531 -3.17 4.54 -37.13
CA ASP A 531 -2.33 5.56 -37.75
C ASP A 531 -0.83 5.30 -37.52
N LEU A 532 -0.46 4.21 -36.84
CA LEU A 532 0.91 3.83 -36.56
C LEU A 532 1.28 2.55 -37.32
N THR A 533 2.35 2.63 -38.12
CA THR A 533 2.99 1.45 -38.72
C THR A 533 4.17 1.03 -37.87
N ASP A 534 4.14 -0.17 -37.31
CA ASP A 534 5.29 -0.75 -36.59
C ASP A 534 6.43 -1.09 -37.55
N ILE A 535 7.63 -0.58 -37.26
CA ILE A 535 8.86 -0.81 -38.03
C ILE A 535 9.72 -1.89 -37.35
N GLY A 536 9.54 -2.13 -36.04
CA GLY A 536 10.26 -3.14 -35.29
C GLY A 536 10.69 -2.67 -33.88
N PRO A 537 11.12 -3.61 -33.03
CA PRO A 537 11.53 -3.33 -31.65
C PRO A 537 12.86 -2.56 -31.61
N ILE A 538 12.98 -1.61 -30.68
CA ILE A 538 14.23 -0.85 -30.43
C ILE A 538 14.72 -0.96 -28.98
N GLY A 539 13.83 -1.30 -28.05
CA GLY A 539 14.17 -1.51 -26.66
C GLY A 539 13.16 -2.39 -25.95
N GLU A 540 13.63 -3.13 -24.96
CA GLU A 540 12.82 -3.86 -24.00
C GLU A 540 13.26 -3.40 -22.62
N GLY A 541 12.30 -3.03 -21.77
CA GLY A 541 12.57 -2.62 -20.41
C GLY A 541 11.50 -3.14 -19.44
N ALA A 542 11.72 -2.92 -18.16
CA ALA A 542 10.80 -3.36 -17.09
C ALA A 542 9.34 -2.90 -17.31
N TYR A 543 9.15 -1.76 -17.98
CA TYR A 543 7.85 -1.13 -18.22
C TYR A 543 7.15 -1.55 -19.52
N GLY A 544 7.78 -2.42 -20.32
CA GLY A 544 7.25 -2.89 -21.60
C GLY A 544 8.23 -2.75 -22.77
N HIS A 545 7.74 -3.07 -23.97
CA HIS A 545 8.51 -2.97 -25.21
C HIS A 545 8.39 -1.56 -25.80
N VAL A 546 9.49 -1.09 -26.39
CA VAL A 546 9.54 0.14 -27.18
C VAL A 546 9.81 -0.25 -28.62
N ASN A 547 8.91 0.17 -29.50
CA ASN A 547 9.01 -0.10 -30.92
C ASN A 547 9.26 1.21 -31.67
N LYS A 548 10.03 1.13 -32.75
CA LYS A 548 10.10 2.19 -33.74
C LYS A 548 8.83 2.12 -34.56
N MET A 549 8.04 3.17 -34.56
CA MET A 549 6.82 3.25 -35.35
C MET A 549 6.85 4.47 -36.26
N ARG A 550 6.12 4.40 -37.37
CA ARG A 550 5.89 5.51 -38.30
C ARG A 550 4.46 5.98 -38.13
N HIS A 551 4.25 7.27 -37.89
CA HIS A 551 2.92 7.85 -38.02
C HIS A 551 2.57 7.99 -39.51
N ASN A 552 1.48 7.35 -39.94
CA ASN A 552 1.07 7.24 -41.34
C ASN A 552 0.76 8.61 -41.95
N GLY A 553 0.10 9.50 -41.21
CA GLY A 553 -0.30 10.81 -41.69
C GLY A 553 0.85 11.79 -41.93
N THR A 554 1.90 11.75 -41.09
CA THR A 554 3.06 12.66 -41.19
C THR A 554 4.33 11.99 -41.74
N GLY A 555 4.34 10.67 -41.85
CA GLY A 555 5.52 9.88 -42.23
C GLY A 555 6.64 9.86 -41.17
N ARG A 556 6.45 10.54 -40.03
CA ARG A 556 7.45 10.73 -38.98
C ARG A 556 7.70 9.44 -38.20
N LEU A 557 8.98 9.16 -37.97
CA LEU A 557 9.42 8.03 -37.14
C LEU A 557 9.48 8.45 -35.67
N MET A 558 9.01 7.57 -34.80
CA MET A 558 8.88 7.80 -33.36
C MET A 558 9.24 6.54 -32.59
N ALA A 559 9.63 6.70 -31.34
CA ALA A 559 9.64 5.61 -30.38
C ALA A 559 8.25 5.52 -29.73
N VAL A 560 7.66 4.32 -29.70
CA VAL A 560 6.36 4.08 -29.10
C VAL A 560 6.53 3.06 -28.00
N LYS A 561 6.32 3.51 -26.75
CA LYS A 561 6.42 2.66 -25.56
C LYS A 561 5.04 2.13 -25.21
N LYS A 562 4.93 0.80 -25.13
CA LYS A 562 3.70 0.11 -24.76
C LYS A 562 3.66 -0.13 -23.26
N VAL A 563 2.70 0.47 -22.57
CA VAL A 563 2.52 0.39 -21.10
C VAL A 563 1.20 -0.29 -20.79
N ARG A 564 1.24 -1.45 -20.12
CA ARG A 564 0.05 -2.19 -19.69
C ARG A 564 -0.69 -1.44 -18.58
N ILE A 565 -1.99 -1.17 -18.75
CA ILE A 565 -2.80 -0.60 -17.68
C ILE A 565 -3.37 -1.73 -16.82
N ILE A 566 -2.76 -2.00 -15.67
CA ILE A 566 -3.35 -2.92 -14.69
C ILE A 566 -4.42 -2.15 -13.91
N SER A 567 -5.69 -2.35 -14.26
CA SER A 567 -6.80 -1.89 -13.42
C SER A 567 -6.77 -2.65 -12.10
N GLY A 568 -6.22 -2.03 -11.05
CA GLY A 568 -6.40 -2.51 -9.69
C GLY A 568 -7.90 -2.52 -9.36
N LYS A 569 -8.37 -3.63 -8.79
CA LYS A 569 -9.65 -3.68 -8.07
C LYS A 569 -9.50 -2.84 -6.80
N CYS A 570 -9.62 -1.52 -6.90
CA CYS A 570 -9.55 -0.64 -5.74
C CYS A 570 -10.50 0.55 -5.91
N ASP A 571 -11.55 0.52 -5.07
CA ASP A 571 -12.34 1.62 -4.53
C ASP A 571 -12.36 2.97 -5.27
N ASP A 572 -13.56 3.26 -5.79
CA ASP A 572 -13.96 4.32 -6.73
C ASP A 572 -13.73 5.78 -6.24
N GLY A 573 -13.19 5.98 -5.02
CA GLY A 573 -12.79 7.29 -4.47
C GLY A 573 -11.31 7.63 -4.66
N GLU A 574 -10.49 6.64 -4.99
CA GLU A 574 -9.09 6.81 -5.38
C GLU A 574 -8.99 7.07 -6.89
N THR A 575 -9.90 6.50 -7.67
CA THR A 575 -10.00 6.60 -9.14
C THR A 575 -10.02 8.05 -9.65
N ASN A 576 -10.84 8.95 -9.09
CA ASN A 576 -10.86 10.36 -9.51
C ASN A 576 -9.57 11.13 -9.13
N ARG A 577 -8.88 10.74 -8.05
CA ARG A 577 -7.60 11.34 -7.66
C ARG A 577 -6.46 10.83 -8.54
N SER A 578 -6.48 9.56 -8.91
CA SER A 578 -5.54 8.99 -9.87
C SER A 578 -5.70 9.62 -11.25
N LEU A 579 -6.93 9.89 -11.69
CA LEU A 579 -7.21 10.57 -12.97
C LEU A 579 -6.75 12.04 -13.02
N GLN A 580 -7.03 12.83 -11.98
CA GLN A 580 -6.51 14.21 -11.91
C GLN A 580 -4.98 14.25 -11.86
N ARG A 581 -4.35 13.30 -11.18
CA ARG A 581 -2.89 13.18 -11.13
C ARG A 581 -2.30 12.79 -12.48
N LEU A 582 -2.89 11.82 -13.17
CA LEU A 582 -2.46 11.43 -14.50
C LEU A 582 -2.48 12.60 -15.49
N ARG A 583 -3.52 13.45 -15.43
CA ARG A 583 -3.59 14.67 -16.24
C ARG A 583 -2.46 15.66 -15.91
N LEU A 584 -2.20 15.91 -14.62
CA LEU A 584 -1.12 16.78 -14.18
C LEU A 584 0.26 16.25 -14.61
N GLU A 585 0.43 14.93 -14.62
CA GLU A 585 1.65 14.27 -15.08
C GLU A 585 1.81 14.45 -16.59
N ILE A 586 0.76 14.28 -17.38
CA ILE A 586 0.82 14.50 -18.83
C ILE A 586 1.16 15.94 -19.18
N ASP A 587 0.53 16.89 -18.49
CA ASP A 587 0.88 18.31 -18.62
C ASP A 587 2.33 18.58 -18.19
N ALA A 588 2.86 17.84 -17.23
CA ALA A 588 4.25 17.98 -16.79
C ALA A 588 5.25 17.41 -17.82
N ILE A 589 4.95 16.28 -18.47
CA ILE A 589 5.79 15.71 -19.55
C ILE A 589 5.81 16.65 -20.75
N ASN A 590 4.64 17.17 -21.13
CA ASN A 590 4.52 18.13 -22.22
C ASN A 590 5.41 19.35 -21.96
N ARG A 591 5.34 19.93 -20.76
CA ARG A 591 6.20 21.07 -20.39
C ARG A 591 7.68 20.70 -20.28
N ALA A 592 8.01 19.50 -19.82
CA ALA A 592 9.40 19.04 -19.73
C ALA A 592 10.06 18.87 -21.11
N SER A 593 9.27 18.67 -22.17
CA SER A 593 9.76 18.53 -23.55
C SER A 593 10.37 19.83 -24.10
N ASP A 594 10.24 20.95 -23.39
CA ASP A 594 10.90 22.23 -23.72
C ASP A 594 12.42 22.19 -23.44
N CYS A 595 12.90 21.24 -22.63
CA CYS A 595 14.33 21.07 -22.37
C CYS A 595 15.03 20.26 -23.48
N PRO A 596 16.11 20.78 -24.10
CA PRO A 596 16.84 20.05 -25.15
C PRO A 596 17.47 18.73 -24.68
N GLN A 597 17.72 18.58 -23.37
CA GLN A 597 18.29 17.38 -22.74
C GLN A 597 17.21 16.40 -22.25
N ILE A 598 15.94 16.59 -22.60
CA ILE A 598 14.85 15.67 -22.28
C ILE A 598 14.22 15.16 -23.59
N VAL A 599 13.96 13.85 -23.66
CA VAL A 599 13.31 13.24 -24.84
C VAL A 599 11.90 13.81 -24.99
N ARG A 600 11.59 14.31 -26.18
CA ARG A 600 10.30 14.97 -26.43
C ARG A 600 9.16 13.96 -26.44
N PHE A 601 8.08 14.30 -25.77
CA PHE A 601 6.81 13.57 -25.87
C PHE A 601 5.95 14.15 -26.98
N TYR A 602 5.32 13.29 -27.77
CA TYR A 602 4.45 13.70 -28.88
C TYR A 602 2.97 13.48 -28.59
N GLY A 603 2.62 12.44 -27.83
CA GLY A 603 1.22 12.10 -27.57
C GLY A 603 1.04 10.69 -27.04
N LEU A 604 -0.20 10.31 -26.74
CA LEU A 604 -0.53 8.93 -26.36
C LEU A 604 -1.87 8.48 -26.96
N THR A 605 -1.99 7.18 -27.20
CA THR A 605 -3.24 6.52 -27.63
C THR A 605 -3.41 5.18 -26.88
N PHE A 606 -4.56 4.52 -27.02
CA PHE A 606 -4.87 3.26 -26.34
C PHE A 606 -5.25 2.16 -27.30
N HIS A 607 -4.57 1.02 -27.21
CA HIS A 607 -4.85 -0.15 -28.03
C HIS A 607 -4.82 -1.42 -27.19
N GLU A 608 -5.86 -2.26 -27.30
CA GLU A 608 -5.95 -3.57 -26.63
C GLU A 608 -5.69 -3.57 -25.10
N GLY A 609 -6.05 -2.49 -24.40
CA GLY A 609 -5.85 -2.35 -22.95
C GLY A 609 -4.47 -1.79 -22.57
N ASP A 610 -3.61 -1.55 -23.56
CA ASP A 610 -2.31 -0.91 -23.39
C ASP A 610 -2.37 0.58 -23.73
N CYS A 611 -1.60 1.38 -22.98
CA CYS A 611 -1.30 2.77 -23.29
C CYS A 611 -0.06 2.83 -24.18
N LEU A 612 -0.16 3.49 -25.33
CA LEU A 612 0.93 3.70 -26.27
C LEU A 612 1.44 5.13 -26.15
N VAL A 613 2.65 5.31 -25.62
CA VAL A 613 3.29 6.61 -25.39
C VAL A 613 4.22 6.90 -26.56
N CYS A 614 3.92 7.92 -27.36
CA CYS A 614 4.69 8.32 -28.54
C CYS A 614 5.72 9.40 -28.17
N MET A 615 6.98 9.18 -28.51
CA MET A 615 8.10 10.06 -28.16
C MET A 615 9.16 10.15 -29.26
N GLU A 616 10.08 11.09 -29.11
CA GLU A 616 11.24 11.28 -29.99
C GLU A 616 12.09 10.00 -30.06
N LEU A 617 12.44 9.62 -31.29
CA LEU A 617 13.29 8.47 -31.56
C LEU A 617 14.76 8.88 -31.41
N MET A 618 15.52 8.12 -30.62
CA MET A 618 16.96 8.26 -30.40
C MET A 618 17.70 7.03 -30.95
N ASP A 619 18.99 7.13 -31.23
CA ASP A 619 19.74 6.08 -31.95
C ASP A 619 20.31 4.99 -31.03
N ILE A 620 20.78 5.33 -29.83
CA ILE A 620 21.38 4.37 -28.88
C ILE A 620 21.15 4.79 -27.42
N SER A 621 21.03 3.82 -26.51
CA SER A 621 21.11 4.10 -25.06
C SER A 621 22.57 4.16 -24.61
N LEU A 622 22.86 4.90 -23.54
CA LEU A 622 24.19 4.94 -22.95
C LEU A 622 24.63 3.55 -22.51
N GLU A 623 23.71 2.73 -22.01
CA GLU A 623 23.93 1.32 -21.66
C GLU A 623 24.53 0.52 -22.83
N LYS A 624 23.88 0.55 -24.00
CA LYS A 624 24.39 -0.15 -25.19
C LYS A 624 25.71 0.46 -25.67
N LEU A 625 25.86 1.79 -25.58
CA LEU A 625 27.06 2.49 -26.02
C LEU A 625 28.29 2.09 -25.20
N TYR A 626 28.23 2.16 -23.86
CA TYR A 626 29.41 1.90 -23.05
C TYR A 626 29.82 0.43 -23.08
N HIS A 627 28.86 -0.51 -23.12
CA HIS A 627 29.18 -1.93 -23.30
C HIS A 627 29.91 -2.17 -24.63
N THR A 628 29.42 -1.58 -25.71
CA THR A 628 30.06 -1.67 -27.03
C THR A 628 31.47 -1.10 -27.01
N VAL A 629 31.63 0.09 -26.44
CA VAL A 629 32.92 0.80 -26.37
C VAL A 629 33.94 0.05 -25.52
N HIS A 630 33.55 -0.45 -24.34
CA HIS A 630 34.46 -1.24 -23.51
C HIS A 630 34.86 -2.55 -24.19
N ASN A 631 33.95 -3.19 -24.91
CA ASN A 631 34.28 -4.40 -25.68
C ASN A 631 35.24 -4.12 -26.86
N LEU A 632 35.13 -2.96 -27.51
CA LEU A 632 35.95 -2.59 -28.67
C LEU A 632 37.30 -1.97 -28.30
N PHE A 633 37.30 -1.06 -27.33
CA PHE A 633 38.42 -0.17 -27.02
C PHE A 633 38.94 -0.34 -25.59
N GLY A 634 38.28 -1.13 -24.75
CA GLY A 634 38.63 -1.36 -23.35
C GLY A 634 38.27 -0.21 -22.40
N VAL A 635 38.08 1.01 -22.91
CA VAL A 635 37.99 2.23 -22.12
C VAL A 635 36.93 3.18 -22.70
N PHE A 636 36.13 3.80 -21.84
CA PHE A 636 35.17 4.83 -22.22
C PHE A 636 35.82 6.22 -22.21
N ASP A 637 35.52 7.03 -23.22
CA ASP A 637 36.13 8.35 -23.38
C ASP A 637 35.64 9.34 -22.30
N GLU A 638 36.57 9.97 -21.58
CA GLU A 638 36.27 10.90 -20.49
C GLU A 638 35.49 12.14 -20.96
N ARG A 639 35.76 12.63 -22.17
CA ARG A 639 35.05 13.78 -22.71
C ARG A 639 33.57 13.44 -22.93
N ILE A 640 33.28 12.26 -23.48
CA ILE A 640 31.89 11.77 -23.62
C ILE A 640 31.24 11.60 -22.24
N LEU A 641 31.94 11.00 -21.28
CA LEU A 641 31.46 10.83 -19.90
C LEU A 641 31.11 12.18 -19.23
N GLY A 642 31.97 13.18 -19.41
CA GLY A 642 31.76 14.55 -18.94
C GLY A 642 30.51 15.19 -19.53
N HIS A 643 30.27 15.02 -20.83
CA HIS A 643 29.09 15.55 -21.51
C HIS A 643 27.79 14.83 -21.14
N VAL A 644 27.86 13.53 -20.86
CA VAL A 644 26.74 12.79 -20.26
C VAL A 644 26.37 13.42 -18.93
N ALA A 645 27.34 13.61 -18.03
CA ALA A 645 27.10 14.20 -16.71
C ALA A 645 26.48 15.60 -16.79
N VAL A 646 27.01 16.47 -17.66
CA VAL A 646 26.48 17.83 -17.89
C VAL A 646 25.03 17.77 -18.41
N SER A 647 24.77 16.92 -19.41
CA SER A 647 23.45 16.85 -20.04
C SER A 647 22.37 16.33 -19.09
N VAL A 648 22.70 15.28 -18.32
CA VAL A 648 21.80 14.73 -17.29
C VAL A 648 21.56 15.75 -16.18
N LEU A 649 22.58 16.47 -15.71
CA LEU A 649 22.39 17.51 -14.69
C LEU A 649 21.51 18.66 -15.18
N LYS A 650 21.64 19.09 -16.43
CA LYS A 650 20.74 20.09 -17.03
C LYS A 650 19.30 19.60 -17.06
N ALA A 651 19.07 18.35 -17.49
CA ALA A 651 17.74 17.73 -17.50
C ALA A 651 17.14 17.64 -16.09
N LEU A 652 17.89 17.13 -15.11
CA LEU A 652 17.44 17.02 -13.71
C LEU A 652 17.13 18.38 -13.09
N ASN A 653 17.97 19.38 -13.36
CA ASN A 653 17.77 20.74 -12.87
C ASN A 653 16.51 21.39 -13.49
N HIS A 654 16.26 21.16 -14.78
CA HIS A 654 15.04 21.61 -15.45
C HIS A 654 13.78 20.93 -14.88
N LEU A 655 13.78 19.59 -14.80
CA LEU A 655 12.69 18.82 -14.20
C LEU A 655 12.34 19.33 -12.80
N LYS A 656 13.36 19.58 -11.97
CA LYS A 656 13.14 20.08 -10.61
C LYS A 656 12.62 21.50 -10.57
N ASN A 657 13.28 22.45 -11.25
CA ASN A 657 13.02 23.86 -11.03
C ASN A 657 11.82 24.38 -11.83
N GLU A 658 11.64 23.90 -13.06
CA GLU A 658 10.61 24.40 -13.98
C GLU A 658 9.35 23.52 -13.95
N ILE A 659 9.52 22.21 -13.80
CA ILE A 659 8.42 21.24 -13.85
C ILE A 659 7.96 20.80 -12.45
N GLN A 660 8.82 20.94 -11.43
CA GLN A 660 8.63 20.47 -10.05
C GLN A 660 8.56 18.94 -9.90
N ILE A 661 9.33 18.22 -10.72
CA ILE A 661 9.45 16.75 -10.71
C ILE A 661 10.90 16.34 -10.34
N ILE A 662 11.02 15.24 -9.59
CA ILE A 662 12.28 14.51 -9.35
C ILE A 662 12.23 13.25 -10.21
N HIS A 663 13.32 12.89 -10.90
CA HIS A 663 13.29 11.84 -11.92
C HIS A 663 13.10 10.43 -11.34
N ARG A 664 13.85 10.08 -10.29
CA ARG A 664 13.76 8.83 -9.51
C ARG A 664 14.23 7.53 -10.19
N ASP A 665 14.72 7.58 -11.43
CA ASP A 665 15.17 6.40 -12.18
C ASP A 665 16.33 6.77 -13.14
N VAL A 666 17.32 7.52 -12.65
CA VAL A 666 18.51 7.85 -13.45
C VAL A 666 19.40 6.60 -13.53
N LYS A 667 19.65 6.12 -14.74
CA LYS A 667 20.49 4.94 -15.03
C LYS A 667 20.93 4.96 -16.51
N PRO A 668 21.97 4.19 -16.91
CA PRO A 668 22.46 4.17 -18.29
C PRO A 668 21.39 3.89 -19.36
N SER A 669 20.41 3.02 -19.07
CA SER A 669 19.34 2.67 -20.02
C SER A 669 18.33 3.81 -20.26
N ASN A 670 18.24 4.79 -19.36
CA ASN A 670 17.35 5.96 -19.50
C ASN A 670 18.07 7.21 -20.06
N ILE A 671 19.35 7.10 -20.40
CA ILE A 671 20.12 8.17 -21.06
C ILE A 671 20.30 7.75 -22.53
N LEU A 672 19.76 8.55 -23.44
CA LEU A 672 19.75 8.25 -24.87
C LEU A 672 20.62 9.24 -25.65
N LEU A 673 21.27 8.76 -26.70
CA LEU A 673 22.13 9.53 -27.58
C LEU A 673 21.67 9.40 -29.03
N ASP A 674 21.87 10.45 -29.83
CA ASP A 674 21.59 10.44 -31.27
C ASP A 674 22.83 10.73 -32.13
N LEU A 675 22.72 10.45 -33.43
CA LEU A 675 23.74 10.71 -34.45
C LEU A 675 23.94 12.22 -34.73
N LYS A 676 23.18 13.11 -34.09
CA LYS A 676 23.37 14.57 -34.13
C LYS A 676 24.18 15.07 -32.93
N GLY A 677 24.54 14.17 -32.01
CA GLY A 677 25.33 14.47 -30.82
C GLY A 677 24.51 14.96 -29.64
N ALA A 678 23.19 14.78 -29.65
CA ALA A 678 22.34 15.10 -28.51
C ALA A 678 22.41 13.97 -27.46
N ILE A 679 22.41 14.35 -26.19
CA ILE A 679 22.31 13.45 -25.04
C ILE A 679 21.07 13.85 -24.26
N LYS A 680 20.12 12.93 -24.10
CA LYS A 680 18.81 13.21 -23.51
C LYS A 680 18.41 12.18 -22.47
N LEU A 681 17.69 12.64 -21.45
CA LEU A 681 17.11 11.82 -20.40
C LEU A 681 15.65 11.47 -20.76
N CYS A 682 15.25 10.21 -20.57
CA CYS A 682 13.89 9.74 -20.81
C CYS A 682 13.29 9.06 -19.56
N ASP A 683 12.03 8.61 -19.65
CA ASP A 683 11.37 7.82 -18.60
C ASP A 683 11.25 8.50 -17.21
N PHE A 684 11.07 9.82 -17.18
CA PHE A 684 10.72 10.56 -15.97
C PHE A 684 9.19 10.56 -15.74
N GLY A 685 8.71 10.34 -14.52
CA GLY A 685 7.36 10.74 -14.08
C GLY A 685 6.12 10.02 -14.64
N ILE A 686 6.21 9.23 -15.72
CA ILE A 686 5.06 8.58 -16.39
C ILE A 686 4.87 7.13 -15.94
N SER A 687 5.97 6.40 -15.77
CA SER A 687 5.97 4.97 -15.43
C SER A 687 5.67 4.70 -13.95
N GLY A 688 5.93 5.69 -13.10
CA GLY A 688 5.70 5.61 -11.65
C GLY A 688 4.27 5.89 -11.21
N TYR A 689 3.29 6.08 -12.13
CA TYR A 689 1.86 6.31 -11.82
C TYR A 689 0.81 5.58 -12.67
N LEU A 690 1.16 5.11 -13.87
CA LEU A 690 0.22 4.47 -14.79
C LEU A 690 -0.08 2.99 -14.54
N VAL A 691 0.54 2.38 -13.53
CA VAL A 691 0.25 1.03 -13.02
C VAL A 691 0.54 1.02 -11.52
N ASN A 692 -0.47 0.86 -10.65
CA ASN A 692 -0.39 0.82 -9.16
C ASN A 692 0.99 1.11 -8.54
N SER A 693 1.29 2.37 -8.33
CA SER A 693 2.59 2.84 -8.80
C SER A 693 3.52 3.37 -7.70
N VAL A 694 3.06 3.27 -6.46
CA VAL A 694 3.99 3.16 -5.33
C VAL A 694 4.74 1.82 -5.45
N ALA A 695 4.17 0.84 -6.18
CA ALA A 695 4.57 -0.55 -6.13
C ALA A 695 5.47 -1.11 -7.25
N GLN A 696 5.92 -0.30 -8.22
CA GLN A 696 6.76 -0.81 -9.32
C GLN A 696 8.06 -0.04 -9.60
N THR A 697 8.33 1.07 -8.91
CA THR A 697 9.68 1.69 -8.94
C THR A 697 10.76 0.80 -8.32
N ARG A 698 10.38 -0.32 -7.70
CA ARG A 698 11.26 -1.28 -7.02
C ARG A 698 11.40 -2.62 -7.76
N GLU A 699 11.23 -2.65 -9.09
CA GLU A 699 11.56 -3.84 -9.90
C GLU A 699 13.08 -4.00 -10.09
N ALA A 700 13.52 -5.25 -10.31
CA ALA A 700 14.90 -5.73 -10.16
C ALA A 700 15.98 -4.94 -10.92
N GLY A 701 15.64 -4.22 -11.98
CA GLY A 701 16.58 -3.44 -12.79
C GLY A 701 16.91 -2.02 -12.27
N CYS A 702 16.05 -1.41 -11.44
CA CYS A 702 16.28 -0.02 -10.96
C CYS A 702 16.92 0.04 -9.56
N ARG A 703 16.71 -1.01 -8.76
CA ARG A 703 17.26 -1.17 -7.40
C ARG A 703 18.74 -0.81 -7.27
N PRO A 704 19.65 -1.24 -8.18
CA PRO A 704 21.07 -0.94 -8.06
C PRO A 704 21.41 0.56 -7.98
N TYR A 705 20.62 1.42 -8.62
CA TYR A 705 20.89 2.86 -8.70
C TYR A 705 20.23 3.66 -7.56
N MET A 706 19.45 3.01 -6.68
CA MET A 706 18.73 3.71 -5.62
C MET A 706 19.67 4.19 -4.52
N ALA A 707 19.48 5.44 -4.12
CA ALA A 707 20.20 6.02 -3.00
C ALA A 707 19.84 5.34 -1.66
N PRO A 708 20.77 5.19 -0.71
CA PRO A 708 20.53 4.48 0.56
C PRO A 708 19.36 5.07 1.35
N GLU A 709 19.16 6.38 1.30
CA GLU A 709 18.05 7.05 1.98
C GLU A 709 16.66 6.66 1.42
N ARG A 710 16.58 6.30 0.12
CA ARG A 710 15.36 5.77 -0.52
C ARG A 710 15.06 4.33 -0.12
N LEU A 711 16.07 3.61 0.38
CA LEU A 711 15.95 2.24 0.89
C LEU A 711 15.68 2.21 2.40
N LEU A 712 16.02 3.28 3.12
CA LEU A 712 15.89 3.38 4.58
C LEU A 712 14.62 4.10 5.06
N THR A 713 14.10 5.08 4.31
CA THR A 713 13.05 5.98 4.80
C THR A 713 11.94 6.21 3.76
N SER A 714 10.70 6.37 4.23
CA SER A 714 9.57 6.91 3.44
C SER A 714 9.51 8.44 3.40
N ALA A 715 10.50 9.12 3.98
CA ALA A 715 10.55 10.57 3.96
C ALA A 715 10.58 11.07 2.51
N ALA A 716 10.03 12.26 2.26
CA ALA A 716 10.13 12.91 0.97
C ALA A 716 11.62 13.00 0.58
N TYR A 717 12.04 12.15 -0.34
CA TYR A 717 13.43 12.12 -0.76
C TYR A 717 13.74 13.39 -1.52
N ASP A 718 14.95 13.85 -1.27
CA ASP A 718 15.46 15.06 -1.85
C ASP A 718 16.03 14.79 -3.25
N ILE A 719 16.25 15.85 -4.02
CA ILE A 719 16.89 15.81 -5.35
C ILE A 719 18.26 15.12 -5.35
N ARG A 720 18.89 15.04 -4.19
CA ARG A 720 20.14 14.31 -3.94
C ARG A 720 20.04 12.81 -4.17
N SER A 721 18.84 12.23 -4.19
CA SER A 721 18.67 10.83 -4.56
C SER A 721 19.03 10.59 -6.02
N ASP A 722 18.63 11.51 -6.93
CA ASP A 722 19.00 11.41 -8.35
C ASP A 722 20.50 11.67 -8.55
N VAL A 723 21.13 12.46 -7.66
CA VAL A 723 22.59 12.66 -7.66
C VAL A 723 23.34 11.36 -7.37
N TRP A 724 22.87 10.56 -6.41
CA TRP A 724 23.46 9.24 -6.16
C TRP A 724 23.30 8.33 -7.38
N SER A 725 22.10 8.27 -7.95
CA SER A 725 21.83 7.48 -9.14
C SER A 725 22.71 7.90 -10.33
N LEU A 726 22.97 9.20 -10.50
CA LEU A 726 23.94 9.72 -11.46
C LEU A 726 25.38 9.28 -11.13
N GLY A 727 25.78 9.31 -9.86
CA GLY A 727 27.10 8.83 -9.42
C GLY A 727 27.34 7.37 -9.80
N ILE A 728 26.38 6.48 -9.47
CA ILE A 728 26.45 5.05 -9.81
C ILE A 728 26.50 4.87 -11.34
N THR A 729 25.67 5.62 -12.07
CA THR A 729 25.64 5.60 -13.55
C THR A 729 26.99 5.97 -14.16
N LEU A 730 27.61 7.05 -13.70
CA LEU A 730 28.89 7.52 -14.26
C LEU A 730 30.04 6.56 -13.91
N GLU A 731 30.05 6.03 -12.69
CA GLU A 731 31.05 5.04 -12.28
C GLU A 731 30.91 3.73 -13.07
N GLU A 732 29.68 3.23 -13.27
CA GLU A 732 29.41 2.05 -14.09
C GLU A 732 29.90 2.23 -15.53
N VAL A 733 29.55 3.36 -16.15
CA VAL A 733 29.96 3.68 -17.53
C VAL A 733 31.47 3.79 -17.64
N ALA A 734 32.13 4.34 -16.62
CA ALA A 734 33.57 4.49 -16.60
C ALA A 734 34.33 3.16 -16.41
N LEU A 735 33.77 2.25 -15.60
CA LEU A 735 34.34 0.94 -15.28
C LEU A 735 33.95 -0.16 -16.29
N GLY A 736 32.91 0.08 -17.10
CA GLY A 736 32.30 -0.91 -18.01
C GLY A 736 31.49 -2.00 -17.31
N ARG A 737 31.28 -1.90 -16.00
CA ARG A 737 30.58 -2.88 -15.15
C ARG A 737 29.96 -2.21 -13.94
N PHE A 738 28.90 -2.81 -13.40
CA PHE A 738 28.22 -2.30 -12.22
C PHE A 738 29.18 -2.21 -10.99
N PRO A 739 29.17 -1.11 -10.19
CA PRO A 739 30.19 -0.88 -9.15
C PRO A 739 30.15 -1.84 -7.96
N TYR A 740 28.97 -2.36 -7.60
CA TYR A 740 28.85 -3.34 -6.51
C TYR A 740 29.12 -4.77 -7.01
N PRO A 741 30.14 -5.47 -6.48
CA PRO A 741 30.47 -6.82 -6.91
C PRO A 741 29.32 -7.80 -6.65
N ARG A 742 29.01 -8.65 -7.64
CA ARG A 742 27.99 -9.73 -7.55
C ARG A 742 26.59 -9.25 -7.12
N PHE A 743 26.27 -7.97 -7.31
CA PHE A 743 25.01 -7.38 -6.84
C PHE A 743 23.79 -8.15 -7.36
N ASN A 744 23.75 -8.45 -8.66
CA ASN A 744 22.67 -9.17 -9.31
C ASN A 744 22.66 -10.68 -9.00
N GLU A 745 23.74 -11.24 -8.45
CA GLU A 745 23.81 -12.65 -8.03
C GLU A 745 23.24 -12.85 -6.61
N ASN A 746 23.16 -11.77 -5.83
CA ASN A 746 22.67 -11.80 -4.45
C ASN A 746 21.14 -11.71 -4.37
N GLU A 747 20.56 -12.29 -3.33
CA GLU A 747 19.13 -12.14 -3.02
C GLU A 747 18.78 -10.69 -2.65
N LEU A 748 17.51 -10.29 -2.88
CA LEU A 748 17.02 -8.91 -2.67
C LEU A 748 17.39 -8.34 -1.29
N PHE A 749 17.29 -9.13 -0.22
CA PHE A 749 17.65 -8.65 1.11
C PHE A 749 19.15 -8.28 1.20
N VAL A 750 20.02 -9.13 0.64
CA VAL A 750 21.48 -8.91 0.63
C VAL A 750 21.83 -7.71 -0.24
N GLN A 751 21.14 -7.52 -1.37
CA GLN A 751 21.27 -6.33 -2.20
C GLN A 751 20.97 -5.04 -1.41
N LEU A 752 19.86 -5.02 -0.66
CA LEU A 752 19.48 -3.87 0.17
C LEU A 752 20.52 -3.62 1.27
N GLU A 753 20.97 -4.68 1.95
CA GLU A 753 21.99 -4.60 3.00
C GLU A 753 23.32 -4.02 2.49
N GLN A 754 23.77 -4.45 1.30
CA GLN A 754 24.99 -3.94 0.66
C GLN A 754 24.91 -2.43 0.37
N VAL A 755 23.79 -1.95 -0.18
CA VAL A 755 23.64 -0.51 -0.49
C VAL A 755 23.47 0.32 0.76
N VAL A 756 22.70 -0.17 1.74
CA VAL A 756 22.36 0.58 2.95
C VAL A 756 23.53 0.59 3.95
N TYR A 757 24.07 -0.58 4.30
CA TYR A 757 25.05 -0.73 5.37
C TYR A 757 26.48 -1.03 4.90
N GLY A 758 26.67 -1.50 3.67
CA GLY A 758 28.00 -1.71 3.09
C GLY A 758 28.74 -0.40 2.76
N ASP A 759 29.96 -0.46 2.25
CA ASP A 759 30.65 0.75 1.79
C ASP A 759 30.01 1.32 0.52
N ALA A 760 30.05 2.64 0.34
CA ALA A 760 29.74 3.23 -0.97
C ALA A 760 30.87 2.87 -1.96
N PRO A 761 30.55 2.68 -3.25
CA PRO A 761 31.59 2.51 -4.24
C PRO A 761 32.37 3.82 -4.38
N ILE A 762 33.67 3.68 -4.58
CA ILE A 762 34.62 4.79 -4.65
C ILE A 762 35.53 4.52 -5.85
N MET A 763 35.56 5.45 -6.79
CA MET A 763 36.50 5.42 -7.89
C MET A 763 37.90 5.73 -7.35
N GLY A 764 38.80 4.74 -7.45
CA GLY A 764 40.20 4.88 -7.07
C GLY A 764 41.00 5.77 -8.04
N PRO A 765 42.31 5.96 -7.79
CA PRO A 765 43.21 6.61 -8.73
C PRO A 765 43.13 5.94 -10.11
N SER A 766 43.07 6.75 -11.16
CA SER A 766 42.95 6.28 -12.55
C SER A 766 44.03 6.95 -13.41
N ASP A 767 44.69 6.16 -14.27
CA ASP A 767 45.55 6.67 -15.34
C ASP A 767 44.72 7.12 -16.56
N THR A 768 43.44 6.75 -16.59
CA THR A 768 42.50 7.03 -17.68
C THR A 768 41.72 8.31 -17.43
N TYR A 769 41.15 8.45 -16.24
CA TYR A 769 40.23 9.55 -15.90
C TYR A 769 40.92 10.60 -15.06
N SER A 770 40.74 11.87 -15.42
CA SER A 770 41.32 12.98 -14.67
C SER A 770 40.88 12.99 -13.21
N ILE A 771 41.73 13.54 -12.35
CA ILE A 771 41.41 13.71 -10.92
C ILE A 771 40.13 14.55 -10.71
N MET A 772 39.81 15.44 -11.65
CA MET A 772 38.60 16.24 -11.64
C MET A 772 37.35 15.35 -11.81
N THR A 773 37.39 14.43 -12.76
CA THR A 773 36.32 13.45 -13.02
C THR A 773 36.14 12.47 -11.86
N VAL A 774 37.24 11.91 -11.35
CA VAL A 774 37.21 11.01 -10.18
C VAL A 774 36.60 11.70 -8.96
N LYS A 775 37.00 12.95 -8.67
CA LYS A 775 36.44 13.74 -7.57
C LYS A 775 34.95 14.04 -7.76
N PHE A 776 34.53 14.33 -8.99
CA PHE A 776 33.12 14.60 -9.29
C PHE A 776 32.24 13.38 -9.03
N ILE A 777 32.61 12.21 -9.56
CA ILE A 777 31.88 10.94 -9.35
C ILE A 777 31.81 10.59 -7.87
N ASN A 778 32.95 10.61 -7.16
CA ASN A 778 33.00 10.29 -5.73
C ASN A 778 32.16 11.27 -4.88
N SER A 779 32.06 12.54 -5.28
CA SER A 779 31.20 13.51 -4.58
C SER A 779 29.71 13.17 -4.68
N CYS A 780 29.28 12.50 -5.75
CA CYS A 780 27.90 12.07 -5.95
C CYS A 780 27.54 10.84 -5.07
N LEU A 781 28.55 10.04 -4.69
CA LEU A 781 28.41 8.75 -3.98
C LEU A 781 28.61 8.88 -2.46
N ILE A 782 28.44 10.08 -1.91
CA ILE A 782 28.45 10.29 -0.45
C ILE A 782 27.12 9.76 0.14
N LYS A 783 27.18 8.80 1.07
CA LYS A 783 25.98 8.21 1.70
C LYS A 783 25.18 9.22 2.53
N GLU A 784 25.86 10.03 3.32
CA GLU A 784 25.24 11.07 4.14
C GLU A 784 24.56 12.12 3.25
N THR A 785 23.23 12.13 3.26
CA THR A 785 22.42 12.91 2.31
C THR A 785 22.75 14.39 2.39
N ASP A 786 22.90 14.96 3.58
CA ASP A 786 23.17 16.39 3.76
C ASP A 786 24.54 16.84 3.21
N LEU A 787 25.51 15.93 3.17
CA LEU A 787 26.86 16.17 2.64
C LEU A 787 26.93 16.01 1.12
N ARG A 788 26.06 15.16 0.54
CA ARG A 788 25.95 14.96 -0.91
C ARG A 788 25.54 16.29 -1.58
N PRO A 789 26.24 16.74 -2.63
CA PRO A 789 25.89 17.99 -3.32
C PRO A 789 24.52 17.86 -4.00
N ASN A 790 23.81 18.98 -4.08
CA ASN A 790 22.61 19.09 -4.91
C ASN A 790 22.98 19.52 -6.34
N TYR A 791 22.01 19.58 -7.25
CA TYR A 791 22.25 19.95 -8.65
C TYR A 791 23.01 21.27 -8.80
N LYS A 792 22.59 22.32 -8.09
CA LYS A 792 23.25 23.63 -8.14
C LYS A 792 24.72 23.54 -7.75
N LYS A 793 25.02 22.86 -6.63
CA LYS A 793 26.40 22.68 -6.15
C LYS A 793 27.25 21.87 -7.14
N LEU A 794 26.67 20.88 -7.81
CA LEU A 794 27.36 20.13 -8.87
C LEU A 794 27.61 21.00 -10.12
N MET A 795 26.64 21.81 -10.54
CA MET A 795 26.78 22.73 -11.67
C MET A 795 27.82 23.84 -11.42
N ASP A 796 28.09 24.16 -10.15
CA ASP A 796 29.11 25.13 -9.76
C ASP A 796 30.55 24.57 -9.76
N THR A 797 30.73 23.25 -9.90
CA THR A 797 32.04 22.58 -9.91
C THR A 797 32.89 22.94 -11.14
N GLU A 798 34.20 22.84 -10.99
CA GLU A 798 35.15 22.99 -12.11
C GLU A 798 34.86 21.97 -13.23
N PHE A 799 34.55 20.72 -12.84
CA PHE A 799 34.14 19.65 -13.76
C PHE A 799 32.98 20.08 -14.66
N PHE A 800 31.87 20.54 -14.08
CA PHE A 800 30.70 20.92 -14.85
C PHE A 800 31.03 22.09 -15.78
N LYS A 801 31.66 23.15 -15.26
CA LYS A 801 32.00 24.34 -16.04
C LYS A 801 32.96 24.02 -17.19
N PHE A 802 33.90 23.11 -17.00
CA PHE A 802 34.83 22.70 -18.05
C PHE A 802 34.10 22.01 -19.20
N TYR A 803 33.34 20.95 -18.93
CA TYR A 803 32.64 20.20 -19.97
C TYR A 803 31.42 20.93 -20.55
N ASP A 804 30.83 21.88 -19.83
CA ASP A 804 29.72 22.69 -20.37
C ASP A 804 30.20 23.72 -21.40
N ASN A 805 31.41 24.25 -21.24
CA ASN A 805 32.00 25.25 -22.13
C ASN A 805 32.88 24.67 -23.25
N LEU A 806 33.03 23.35 -23.32
CA LEU A 806 33.89 22.71 -24.30
C LEU A 806 33.24 22.74 -25.69
N GLU A 807 33.88 23.42 -26.65
CA GLU A 807 33.35 23.58 -28.02
C GLU A 807 33.46 22.30 -28.87
N GLY A 808 32.62 22.17 -29.89
CA GLY A 808 32.65 21.04 -30.84
C GLY A 808 32.14 19.72 -30.28
N THR A 809 31.52 19.75 -29.10
CA THR A 809 31.06 18.55 -28.39
C THR A 809 30.02 17.74 -29.13
N SER A 810 29.00 18.37 -29.72
CA SER A 810 27.96 17.65 -30.46
C SER A 810 28.56 16.85 -31.62
N VAL A 811 29.51 17.45 -32.35
CA VAL A 811 30.24 16.77 -33.43
C VAL A 811 31.05 15.60 -32.90
N TYR A 812 31.71 15.75 -31.75
CA TYR A 812 32.49 14.69 -31.13
C TYR A 812 31.60 13.52 -30.66
N VAL A 813 30.49 13.81 -29.97
CA VAL A 813 29.51 12.80 -29.54
C VAL A 813 28.92 12.08 -30.76
N ALA A 814 28.51 12.82 -31.80
CA ALA A 814 27.97 12.25 -33.03
C ALA A 814 28.96 11.28 -33.69
N SER A 815 30.23 11.69 -33.82
CA SER A 815 31.28 10.81 -34.36
C SER A 815 31.48 9.57 -33.50
N TYR A 816 31.48 9.71 -32.18
CA TYR A 816 31.69 8.60 -31.26
C TYR A 816 30.55 7.57 -31.33
N VAL A 817 29.31 8.05 -31.35
CA VAL A 817 28.10 7.23 -31.52
C VAL A 817 28.10 6.57 -32.90
N GLN A 818 28.44 7.29 -33.96
CA GLN A 818 28.54 6.75 -35.32
C GLN A 818 29.57 5.62 -35.39
N THR A 819 30.76 5.80 -34.79
CA THR A 819 31.78 4.74 -34.74
C THR A 819 31.26 3.50 -34.01
N ALA A 820 30.63 3.66 -32.84
CA ALA A 820 30.09 2.53 -32.09
C ALA A 820 28.97 1.80 -32.87
N LEU A 821 28.04 2.53 -33.51
CA LEU A 821 26.95 1.96 -34.29
C LEU A 821 27.43 1.24 -35.55
N THR A 822 28.42 1.79 -36.26
CA THR A 822 29.01 1.11 -37.43
C THR A 822 29.67 -0.21 -37.02
N GLN A 823 30.36 -0.26 -35.88
CA GLN A 823 30.97 -1.50 -35.40
C GLN A 823 29.92 -2.53 -34.93
N LEU A 824 28.82 -2.07 -34.33
CA LEU A 824 27.68 -2.94 -34.00
C LEU A 824 27.06 -3.56 -35.25
N GLN A 825 26.91 -2.80 -36.34
CA GLN A 825 26.39 -3.33 -37.61
C GLN A 825 27.33 -4.39 -38.20
N LEU A 826 28.64 -4.14 -38.24
CA LEU A 826 29.63 -5.11 -38.75
C LEU A 826 29.63 -6.43 -37.96
N ASN A 827 29.38 -6.38 -36.65
CA ASN A 827 29.26 -7.58 -35.82
C ASN A 827 27.97 -8.37 -36.11
N VAL A 828 26.88 -7.70 -36.49
CA VAL A 828 25.62 -8.36 -36.87
C VAL A 828 25.75 -9.00 -38.25
N ASP A 829 26.34 -8.30 -39.21
CA ASP A 829 26.52 -8.81 -40.57
C ASP A 829 27.46 -10.04 -40.59
N SER A 830 28.57 -9.99 -39.85
CA SER A 830 29.51 -11.13 -39.72
C SER A 830 28.91 -12.34 -39.02
N LEU A 831 28.01 -12.15 -38.05
CA LEU A 831 27.25 -13.25 -37.44
C LEU A 831 26.22 -13.83 -38.41
N SER A 832 25.53 -13.01 -39.21
CA SER A 832 24.57 -13.51 -40.20
C SER A 832 25.21 -14.32 -41.33
N ASP A 833 26.43 -13.97 -41.76
CA ASP A 833 27.19 -14.74 -42.75
C ASP A 833 27.67 -16.09 -42.17
N CYS A 834 28.09 -16.15 -40.90
CA CYS A 834 28.46 -17.41 -40.26
C CYS A 834 27.28 -18.35 -39.98
N PHE A 835 26.05 -17.85 -39.86
CA PHE A 835 24.85 -18.70 -39.72
C PHE A 835 24.31 -19.21 -41.07
N ALA A 836 24.61 -18.51 -42.18
CA ALA A 836 24.23 -18.96 -43.52
C ALA A 836 25.07 -20.16 -44.00
N ASP A 837 26.34 -20.24 -43.60
CA ASP A 837 27.24 -21.36 -43.96
C ASP A 837 27.02 -22.65 -43.13
N HIS A 838 26.11 -22.63 -42.15
CA HIS A 838 25.76 -23.80 -41.34
C HIS A 838 24.32 -24.33 -41.55
N ILE A 839 23.59 -23.80 -42.56
CA ILE A 839 22.22 -24.24 -42.94
C ILE A 839 22.12 -24.58 -44.45
N VAL A 840 23.21 -25.10 -45.04
CA VAL A 840 23.21 -25.86 -46.30
C VAL A 840 23.80 -27.23 -46.03
#